data_AF-A0A507CI82-F1
#
_entry.id   AF-A0A507CI82-F1
#
_cell.length_a   1.000
_cell.length_b   1.000
_cell.length_c   1.000
_cell.angle_alpha   90.00
_cell.angle_beta   90.00
_cell.angle_gamma   90.00
#
_symmetry.space_group_name_H-M   'P 1'
#
loop_
_entity.id
_entity.type
_entity.pdbx_description
1 polymer ?
#
loop_
_entity_poly.entity_id
_entity_poly.type
_entity_poly.pdbx_seq_one_letter_code
_entity_poly.pdbx_strand_id
1 'polypeptide(L)'
;MSLWGGRFTGKTDPLMEAFNASFSFDQRLCKADIRGSQTYAKALSRTGLISSEECDKLVSGLEQVLQEWASNTFKSQPSDEDIHTANERRLGEIIGTKLAGKLHTGRSRNDQVATDMRIWVRDESANILEYLRALISVAVHRAQQEIDVIMPGYTHLQRAQPIRWSHWLLSYAWSWKADYDRLVSIVERNNQLPLGSGALAGHVFGIDRDFLAKELGFTTVITNSLYGVSDRDFIAEWLFWSSLTMIHLSRWAEDLILYSTSEFGFVHLADAYSTGSSLMPHKKNPDSLELIRGKSGRVYGDMAGFLVTLKGLPSTYNKDLQEDKEPLFDAIDTISGCLQISAGVLSTMSIHPDKMKANLSMDMLATDVAEYLVRKGVPFRETHHIAGQAVRLAEERKCGINQLSVPDYKSLHPAFDEDVAGVFDYEQSVENRNVAGGTSRRAVLAQIEQLKEWSNVNRPNVTCGQRSGGHKMPYNIAFVHPDLGIGGAERLVVDAALGLQSKGHQVTFYTSHHDLNHCFEETRNGTLKVRVYGDFLPRSIIKMGHILFAMMRSTYLAIMMITTQPAYDLMIVDQLSVSIPIFRLSNAKILFYCHFPDKLLTARESILKKLYRIPVDYAEELTTKMADEIVVNSAFTSTIFESSFRRIRKRPQVLHPGLQISAYIGQNTNDPLSDDSIRAMLSNKTTFVSINRFERKKNLALAIESFATIVKGYDKSDKLRLVMAGGYDPRVTENVEYLAELAALCAALSLTHHTIFPMQPSKAIPQSTQILFLPSFTNAQRTYLLSTSIALLYTPKNEHFGIVPLEAMISSCIVIASNSGGPKETVVNNVTGYLVDDTIDGFGGAMLKVLNDLREEKRKDMGRLGRERVHEFFSLDRFTMQLEIVIQSIMEGKCEREGVETFRRFRYVLSSILVGLLGAGYVVMIHGGATVMLMGALGCIVGLLMWINNV
;
A
#
# COMPACT_ATOMS: atom_id res chain seq x y z
N MET A 1 25.96 43.07 -1.80
CA MET A 1 27.26 42.74 -2.44
C MET A 1 27.00 41.58 -3.37
N SER A 2 27.39 41.66 -4.64
CA SER A 2 27.24 40.52 -5.56
C SER A 2 28.27 39.43 -5.23
N LEU A 3 27.86 38.17 -5.22
CA LEU A 3 28.71 37.01 -4.84
C LEU A 3 29.93 36.83 -5.74
N TRP A 4 29.92 37.44 -6.93
CA TRP A 4 30.98 37.43 -7.94
C TRP A 4 31.69 38.78 -8.13
N GLY A 5 31.40 39.78 -7.29
CA GLY A 5 31.84 41.17 -7.48
C GLY A 5 33.35 41.42 -7.42
N GLY A 6 34.14 40.53 -6.81
CA GLY A 6 35.58 40.73 -6.62
C GLY A 6 36.43 40.73 -7.90
N ARG A 7 35.87 40.28 -9.03
CA ARG A 7 36.56 40.18 -10.33
C ARG A 7 36.25 41.31 -11.30
N PHE A 8 35.14 42.04 -11.11
CA PHE A 8 34.68 43.03 -12.07
C PHE A 8 35.24 44.42 -11.77
N THR A 9 35.79 45.09 -12.79
CA THR A 9 36.41 46.42 -12.69
C THR A 9 35.45 47.57 -13.06
N GLY A 10 34.25 47.25 -13.57
CA GLY A 10 33.21 48.21 -13.98
C GLY A 10 31.82 47.83 -13.46
N LYS A 11 30.82 48.68 -13.70
CA LYS A 11 29.40 48.40 -13.39
C LYS A 11 28.77 47.59 -14.52
N THR A 12 27.89 46.65 -14.18
CA THR A 12 27.07 45.94 -15.16
C THR A 12 26.09 46.93 -15.81
N ASP A 13 25.77 46.71 -17.10
CA ASP A 13 24.75 47.51 -17.79
C ASP A 13 23.37 47.25 -17.16
N PRO A 14 22.55 48.29 -16.87
CA PRO A 14 21.24 48.12 -16.26
C PRO A 14 20.28 47.21 -17.05
N LEU A 15 20.38 47.19 -18.38
CA LEU A 15 19.58 46.28 -19.21
C LEU A 15 20.00 44.83 -18.99
N MET A 16 21.30 44.57 -18.88
CA MET A 16 21.82 43.24 -18.59
C MET A 16 21.45 42.78 -17.18
N GLU A 17 21.49 43.69 -16.19
CA GLU A 17 21.03 43.39 -14.82
C GLU A 17 19.55 42.98 -14.81
N ALA A 18 18.69 43.75 -15.49
CA ALA A 18 17.26 43.46 -15.59
C ALA A 18 16.96 42.16 -16.35
N PHE A 19 17.73 41.86 -17.41
CA PHE A 19 17.57 40.65 -18.21
C PHE A 19 18.05 39.38 -17.48
N ASN A 20 19.03 39.52 -16.58
CA ASN A 20 19.62 38.40 -15.85
C ASN A 20 18.92 38.09 -14.52
N ALA A 21 18.26 39.08 -13.91
CA ALA A 21 17.60 38.93 -12.61
C ALA A 21 16.42 37.96 -12.67
N SER A 22 16.35 37.02 -11.72
CA SER A 22 15.24 36.05 -11.60
C SER A 22 14.36 36.24 -10.38
N PHE A 23 14.68 37.21 -9.51
CA PHE A 23 13.97 37.44 -8.26
C PHE A 23 12.44 37.62 -8.41
N SER A 24 11.99 38.19 -9.52
CA SER A 24 10.56 38.40 -9.81
C SER A 24 9.74 37.09 -9.80
N PHE A 25 10.35 35.97 -10.19
CA PHE A 25 9.69 34.66 -10.26
C PHE A 25 10.31 33.61 -9.33
N ASP A 26 11.64 33.60 -9.12
CA ASP A 26 12.31 32.58 -8.31
C ASP A 26 12.09 32.73 -6.80
N GLN A 27 11.53 33.85 -6.34
CA GLN A 27 11.11 34.04 -4.96
C GLN A 27 10.13 32.95 -4.47
N ARG A 28 9.47 32.23 -5.39
CA ARG A 28 8.66 31.04 -5.09
C ARG A 28 9.46 29.91 -4.43
N LEU A 29 10.77 29.86 -4.65
CA LEU A 29 11.68 28.86 -4.09
C LEU A 29 12.14 29.17 -2.67
N CYS A 30 11.67 30.27 -2.05
CA CYS A 30 12.17 30.74 -0.75
C CYS A 30 12.17 29.67 0.35
N LYS A 31 11.10 28.86 0.42
CA LYS A 31 10.98 27.77 1.41
C LYS A 31 11.98 26.64 1.15
N ALA A 32 12.18 26.30 -0.13
CA ALA A 32 13.11 25.25 -0.54
C ALA A 32 14.56 25.68 -0.25
N ASP A 33 14.93 26.91 -0.63
CA ASP A 33 16.26 27.47 -0.38
C ASP A 33 16.58 27.55 1.11
N ILE A 34 15.64 28.04 1.93
CA ILE A 34 15.84 28.12 3.38
C ILE A 34 16.02 26.72 3.98
N ARG A 35 15.16 25.76 3.62
CA ARG A 35 15.26 24.38 4.11
C ARG A 35 16.58 23.72 3.68
N GLY A 36 16.98 23.91 2.43
CA GLY A 36 18.27 23.48 1.89
C GLY A 36 19.44 24.08 2.68
N SER A 37 19.38 25.38 2.95
CA SER A 37 20.39 26.14 3.69
C SER A 37 20.48 25.74 5.16
N GLN A 38 19.36 25.53 5.86
CA GLN A 38 19.36 25.03 7.24
C GLN A 38 20.02 23.65 7.33
N THR A 39 19.70 22.77 6.38
CA THR A 39 20.27 21.42 6.32
C THR A 39 21.76 21.45 5.97
N TYR A 40 22.15 22.36 5.08
CA TYR A 40 23.55 22.58 4.72
C TYR A 40 24.38 23.09 5.91
N ALA A 41 23.84 24.03 6.70
CA ALA A 41 24.49 24.49 7.94
C ALA A 41 24.77 23.34 8.91
N LYS A 42 23.77 22.46 9.13
CA LYS A 42 23.94 21.25 9.95
C LYS A 42 25.05 20.34 9.39
N ALA A 43 25.11 20.17 8.07
CA ALA A 43 26.14 19.35 7.44
C ALA A 43 27.56 19.96 7.58
N LEU A 44 27.70 21.29 7.43
CA LEU A 44 28.97 21.99 7.67
C LEU A 44 29.43 21.87 9.14
N SER A 45 28.50 21.85 10.09
CA SER A 45 28.85 21.65 11.50
C SER A 45 29.41 20.23 11.74
N ARG A 46 28.85 19.22 11.06
CA ARG A 46 29.32 17.83 11.15
C ARG A 46 30.72 17.63 10.56
N THR A 47 31.15 18.46 9.62
CA THR A 47 32.53 18.44 9.10
C THR A 47 33.52 19.24 9.95
N GLY A 48 33.04 19.98 10.96
CA GLY A 48 33.86 20.83 11.82
C GLY A 48 34.26 22.17 11.19
N LEU A 49 33.68 22.55 10.04
CA LEU A 49 33.95 23.84 9.39
C LEU A 49 33.30 25.03 10.12
N ILE A 50 32.21 24.77 10.85
CA ILE A 50 31.54 25.72 11.73
C ILE A 50 31.28 25.07 13.09
N SER A 51 31.28 25.88 14.16
CA SER A 51 30.95 25.38 15.50
C SER A 51 29.45 25.05 15.64
N SER A 52 29.07 24.28 16.67
CA SER A 52 27.66 24.05 17.01
C SER A 52 26.91 25.36 17.24
N GLU A 53 27.53 26.32 17.94
CA GLU A 53 26.92 27.63 18.22
C GLU A 53 26.71 28.45 16.93
N GLU A 54 27.66 28.38 16.00
CA GLU A 54 27.54 29.01 14.69
C GLU A 54 26.42 28.37 13.86
N CYS A 55 26.30 27.04 13.91
CA CYS A 55 25.20 26.31 13.28
C CYS A 55 23.84 26.71 13.85
N ASP A 56 23.69 26.75 15.16
CA ASP A 56 22.43 27.11 15.81
C ASP A 56 21.99 28.52 15.42
N LYS A 57 22.93 29.49 15.40
CA LYS A 57 22.67 30.88 14.94
C LYS A 57 22.25 30.93 13.48
N LEU A 58 22.91 30.17 12.60
CA LEU A 58 22.55 30.09 11.18
C LEU A 58 21.14 29.53 10.99
N VAL A 59 20.82 28.41 11.67
CA VAL A 59 19.50 27.76 11.57
C VAL A 59 18.41 28.66 12.13
N SER A 60 18.61 29.29 13.29
CA SER A 60 17.63 30.20 13.89
C SER A 60 17.43 31.47 13.07
N GLY A 61 18.52 32.02 12.50
CA GLY A 61 18.44 33.18 11.62
C GLY A 61 17.64 32.87 10.36
N LEU A 62 17.89 31.71 9.74
CA LEU A 62 17.13 31.23 8.58
C LEU A 62 15.65 30.96 8.90
N GLU A 63 15.35 30.45 10.10
CA GLU A 63 13.98 30.28 10.57
C GLU A 63 13.25 31.63 10.69
N GLN A 64 13.93 32.66 11.19
CA GLN A 64 13.38 34.01 11.22
C GLN A 64 13.12 34.56 9.80
N VAL A 65 14.03 34.34 8.85
CA VAL A 65 13.81 34.72 7.43
C VAL A 65 12.57 34.00 6.86
N LEU A 66 12.40 32.71 7.16
CA LEU A 66 11.23 31.93 6.73
C LEU A 66 9.93 32.50 7.30
N GLN A 67 9.94 32.87 8.58
CA GLN A 67 8.79 33.52 9.22
C GLN A 67 8.45 34.85 8.55
N GLU A 68 9.46 35.66 8.20
CA GLU A 68 9.23 36.92 7.49
C GLU A 68 8.61 36.74 6.11
N TRP A 69 9.01 35.70 5.38
CA TRP A 69 8.34 35.30 4.13
C TRP A 69 6.90 34.86 4.38
N ALA A 70 6.66 34.02 5.38
CA ALA A 70 5.33 33.51 5.70
C ALA A 70 4.36 34.62 6.18
N SER A 71 4.87 35.65 6.86
CA SER A 71 4.08 36.82 7.30
C SER A 71 4.04 37.97 6.31
N ASN A 72 4.60 37.83 5.09
CA ASN A 72 4.73 38.89 4.09
C ASN A 72 5.42 40.17 4.63
N THR A 73 6.34 40.02 5.58
CA THR A 73 7.11 41.15 6.15
C THR A 73 8.53 41.24 5.59
N PHE A 74 8.97 40.25 4.82
CA PHE A 74 10.23 40.30 4.09
C PHE A 74 10.23 41.48 3.11
N LYS A 75 11.29 42.31 3.15
CA LYS A 75 11.44 43.45 2.25
C LYS A 75 12.49 43.14 1.20
N SER A 76 12.06 43.02 -0.05
CA SER A 76 12.95 42.92 -1.20
C SER A 76 13.74 44.21 -1.39
N GLN A 77 14.97 44.06 -1.89
CA GLN A 77 15.86 45.17 -2.20
C GLN A 77 16.19 45.18 -3.69
N PRO A 78 16.46 46.35 -4.30
CA PRO A 78 16.90 46.40 -5.70
C PRO A 78 18.19 45.63 -5.98
N SER A 79 18.97 45.34 -4.93
CA SER A 79 20.19 44.54 -5.02
C SER A 79 19.96 43.02 -4.97
N ASP A 80 18.72 42.56 -4.75
CA ASP A 80 18.37 41.15 -4.70
C ASP A 80 18.19 40.64 -6.14
N GLU A 81 19.23 40.01 -6.68
CA GLU A 81 19.23 39.47 -8.06
C GLU A 81 18.34 38.23 -8.20
N ASP A 82 18.43 37.34 -7.20
CA ASP A 82 17.75 36.06 -7.10
C ASP A 82 17.33 35.79 -5.64
N ILE A 83 16.47 34.80 -5.43
CA ILE A 83 16.01 34.41 -4.10
C ILE A 83 17.15 34.04 -3.15
N HIS A 84 18.23 33.45 -3.68
CA HIS A 84 19.37 33.02 -2.87
C HIS A 84 20.12 34.23 -2.28
N THR A 85 20.32 35.27 -3.07
CA THR A 85 20.94 36.53 -2.66
C THR A 85 20.04 37.28 -1.68
N ALA A 86 18.73 37.26 -1.90
CA ALA A 86 17.77 37.89 -0.99
C ALA A 86 17.79 37.24 0.41
N ASN A 87 17.74 35.91 0.47
CA ASN A 87 17.78 35.15 1.72
C ASN A 87 19.14 35.30 2.43
N GLU A 88 20.25 35.26 1.68
CA GLU A 88 21.60 35.42 2.24
C GLU A 88 21.84 36.84 2.77
N ARG A 89 21.40 37.87 2.04
CA ARG A 89 21.42 39.26 2.51
C ARG A 89 20.65 39.37 3.82
N ARG A 90 19.40 38.90 3.84
CA ARG A 90 18.54 39.03 5.00
C ARG A 90 19.11 38.28 6.20
N LEU A 91 19.66 37.08 6.00
CA LEU A 91 20.37 36.34 7.02
C LEU A 91 21.56 37.16 7.58
N GLY A 92 22.36 37.77 6.71
CA GLY A 92 23.47 38.63 7.10
C GLY A 92 23.07 39.85 7.93
N GLU A 93 21.89 40.42 7.69
CA GLU A 93 21.32 41.49 8.51
C GLU A 93 20.90 41.03 9.91
N ILE A 94 20.49 39.76 10.05
CA ILE A 94 20.02 39.19 11.32
C ILE A 94 21.19 38.72 12.19
N ILE A 95 22.15 37.97 11.62
CA ILE A 95 23.22 37.29 12.39
C ILE A 95 24.62 37.87 12.15
N GLY A 96 24.73 38.88 11.29
CA GLY A 96 26.00 39.48 10.87
C GLY A 96 26.61 38.80 9.64
N THR A 97 27.17 39.63 8.75
CA THR A 97 27.70 39.20 7.44
C THR A 97 28.85 38.20 7.52
N LYS A 98 29.70 38.29 8.56
CA LYS A 98 30.83 37.37 8.76
C LYS A 98 30.37 35.93 9.00
N LEU A 99 29.33 35.74 9.80
CA LEU A 99 28.80 34.43 10.10
C LEU A 99 27.93 33.91 8.96
N ALA A 100 27.05 34.75 8.40
CA ALA A 100 26.23 34.38 7.24
C ALA A 100 27.08 33.93 6.05
N GLY A 101 28.20 34.60 5.78
CA GLY A 101 29.12 34.23 4.69
C GLY A 101 29.78 32.86 4.85
N LYS A 102 29.83 32.28 6.06
CA LYS A 102 30.32 30.90 6.26
C LYS A 102 29.37 29.86 5.67
N LEU A 103 28.09 30.18 5.50
CA LEU A 103 27.08 29.24 4.99
C LEU A 103 27.36 28.81 3.55
N HIS A 104 28.03 29.64 2.76
CA HIS A 104 28.36 29.34 1.36
C HIS A 104 29.63 28.47 1.22
N THR A 105 30.31 28.11 2.31
CA THR A 105 31.55 27.31 2.27
C THR A 105 31.33 26.00 1.52
N GLY A 106 32.06 25.80 0.41
CA GLY A 106 32.01 24.58 -0.40
C GLY A 106 30.75 24.39 -1.26
N ARG A 107 29.77 25.30 -1.17
CA ARG A 107 28.51 25.27 -1.94
C ARG A 107 28.65 26.09 -3.23
N SER A 108 27.86 25.76 -4.24
CA SER A 108 27.68 26.60 -5.43
C SER A 108 26.22 26.97 -5.60
N ARG A 109 25.93 28.00 -6.40
CA ARG A 109 24.56 28.24 -6.85
C ARG A 109 24.05 27.13 -7.77
N ASN A 110 24.93 26.44 -8.49
CA ASN A 110 24.52 25.41 -9.45
C ASN A 110 23.87 24.19 -8.77
N ASP A 111 24.50 23.66 -7.71
CA ASP A 111 23.93 22.54 -6.96
C ASP A 111 22.83 22.97 -5.99
N GLN A 112 22.88 24.21 -5.49
CA GLN A 112 21.82 24.80 -4.67
C GLN A 112 20.51 24.95 -5.46
N VAL A 113 20.51 25.65 -6.60
CA VAL A 113 19.28 25.85 -7.39
C VAL A 113 18.70 24.54 -7.90
N ALA A 114 19.54 23.57 -8.28
CA ALA A 114 19.10 22.24 -8.65
C ALA A 114 18.42 21.50 -7.48
N THR A 115 18.90 21.72 -6.25
CA THR A 115 18.29 21.17 -5.04
C THR A 115 16.95 21.83 -4.76
N ASP A 116 16.89 23.15 -4.80
CA ASP A 116 15.69 23.92 -4.48
C ASP A 116 14.55 23.59 -5.45
N MET A 117 14.86 23.51 -6.76
CA MET A 117 13.90 23.13 -7.78
C MET A 117 13.35 21.72 -7.56
N ARG A 118 14.19 20.74 -7.21
CA ARG A 118 13.69 19.37 -6.95
C ARG A 118 12.84 19.27 -5.71
N ILE A 119 13.22 19.96 -4.63
CA ILE A 119 12.38 20.04 -3.42
C ILE A 119 11.02 20.64 -3.80
N TRP A 120 11.05 21.77 -4.51
CA TRP A 120 9.85 22.51 -4.86
C TRP A 120 8.93 21.71 -5.80
N VAL A 121 9.46 21.12 -6.88
CA VAL A 121 8.67 20.28 -7.81
C VAL A 121 8.08 19.06 -7.11
N ARG A 122 8.83 18.41 -6.22
CA ARG A 122 8.32 17.27 -5.42
C ARG A 122 7.14 17.71 -4.57
N ASP A 123 7.29 18.82 -3.85
CA ASP A 123 6.27 19.31 -2.91
C ASP A 123 5.02 19.82 -3.67
N GLU A 124 5.17 20.48 -4.82
CA GLU A 124 4.02 20.88 -5.67
C GLU A 124 3.33 19.69 -6.34
N SER A 125 4.10 18.68 -6.75
CA SER A 125 3.53 17.45 -7.31
C SER A 125 2.65 16.73 -6.30
N ALA A 126 2.94 16.83 -5.00
CA ALA A 126 2.07 16.35 -3.94
C ALA A 126 0.66 16.95 -4.00
N ASN A 127 0.61 18.29 -4.10
CA ASN A 127 -0.65 19.04 -4.14
C ASN A 127 -1.46 18.67 -5.40
N ILE A 128 -0.76 18.52 -6.52
CA ILE A 128 -1.37 18.19 -7.81
C ILE A 128 -1.95 16.76 -7.81
N LEU A 129 -1.25 15.79 -7.23
CA LEU A 129 -1.78 14.43 -7.03
C LEU A 129 -3.07 14.44 -6.22
N GLU A 130 -3.17 15.29 -5.21
CA GLU A 130 -4.40 15.47 -4.41
C GLU A 130 -5.55 16.04 -5.24
N TYR A 131 -5.30 17.07 -6.06
CA TYR A 131 -6.33 17.62 -6.94
C TYR A 131 -6.81 16.61 -7.99
N LEU A 132 -5.88 15.86 -8.58
CA LEU A 132 -6.21 14.83 -9.57
C LEU A 132 -7.03 13.70 -8.95
N ARG A 133 -6.66 13.25 -7.74
CA ARG A 133 -7.44 12.26 -6.98
C ARG A 133 -8.84 12.77 -6.63
N ALA A 134 -8.96 14.04 -6.24
CA ALA A 134 -10.26 14.65 -5.96
C ALA A 134 -11.16 14.64 -7.20
N LEU A 135 -10.63 15.01 -8.37
CA LEU A 135 -11.35 14.95 -9.66
C LEU A 135 -11.82 13.51 -9.99
N ILE A 136 -10.93 12.52 -9.87
CA ILE A 136 -11.26 11.11 -10.11
C ILE A 136 -12.36 10.65 -9.15
N SER A 137 -12.26 11.03 -7.87
CA SER A 137 -13.24 10.66 -6.85
C SER A 137 -14.64 11.24 -7.15
N VAL A 138 -14.70 12.48 -7.63
CA VAL A 138 -15.96 13.10 -8.08
C VAL A 138 -16.54 12.32 -9.27
N ALA A 139 -15.73 11.97 -10.27
CA ALA A 139 -16.17 11.22 -11.43
C ALA A 139 -16.73 9.84 -11.06
N VAL A 140 -16.03 9.11 -10.18
CA VAL A 140 -16.44 7.80 -9.68
C VAL A 140 -17.73 7.89 -8.87
N HIS A 141 -17.85 8.90 -8.00
CA HIS A 141 -19.07 9.11 -7.22
C HIS A 141 -20.28 9.37 -8.12
N ARG A 142 -20.13 10.27 -9.10
CA ARG A 142 -21.19 10.56 -10.08
C ARG A 142 -21.55 9.35 -10.93
N ALA A 143 -20.56 8.65 -11.46
CA ALA A 143 -20.78 7.42 -12.23
C ALA A 143 -21.59 6.39 -11.44
N GLN A 144 -21.39 6.30 -10.13
CA GLN A 144 -22.19 5.42 -9.28
C GLN A 144 -23.64 5.89 -9.11
N GLN A 145 -23.86 7.18 -8.87
CA GLN A 145 -25.21 7.75 -8.67
C GLN A 145 -26.04 7.73 -9.96
N GLU A 146 -25.39 7.87 -11.11
CA GLU A 146 -26.03 8.09 -12.41
C GLU A 146 -25.98 6.83 -13.30
N ILE A 147 -25.78 5.65 -12.70
CA ILE A 147 -25.56 4.36 -13.40
C ILE A 147 -26.67 3.97 -14.38
N ASP A 148 -27.89 4.44 -14.12
CA ASP A 148 -29.08 4.11 -14.92
C ASP A 148 -29.27 4.97 -16.17
N VAL A 149 -28.46 6.01 -16.34
CA VAL A 149 -28.61 6.92 -17.47
C VAL A 149 -27.95 6.31 -18.71
N ILE A 150 -28.74 6.11 -19.76
CA ILE A 150 -28.27 5.68 -21.09
C ILE A 150 -28.22 6.89 -22.02
N MET A 151 -27.14 6.96 -22.80
CA MET A 151 -26.91 7.98 -23.82
C MET A 151 -26.40 7.32 -25.11
N PRO A 152 -26.46 8.00 -26.26
CA PRO A 152 -25.75 7.56 -27.44
C PRO A 152 -24.23 7.60 -27.22
N GLY A 153 -23.54 6.51 -27.56
CA GLY A 153 -22.09 6.49 -27.72
C GLY A 153 -21.69 7.00 -29.11
N TYR A 154 -20.52 7.62 -29.22
CA TYR A 154 -20.09 8.30 -30.44
C TYR A 154 -18.77 7.76 -30.98
N THR A 155 -18.70 7.63 -32.29
CA THR A 155 -17.45 7.48 -33.06
C THR A 155 -17.52 8.42 -34.25
N HIS A 156 -16.49 9.23 -34.50
CA HIS A 156 -16.54 10.30 -35.52
C HIS A 156 -17.67 11.32 -35.30
N LEU A 157 -18.07 11.53 -34.03
CA LEU A 157 -19.25 12.32 -33.64
C LEU A 157 -20.58 11.82 -34.27
N GLN A 158 -20.58 10.62 -34.86
CA GLN A 158 -21.78 9.92 -35.29
C GLN A 158 -22.27 9.00 -34.18
N ARG A 159 -23.59 8.89 -34.03
CA ARG A 159 -24.21 7.98 -33.06
C ARG A 159 -23.90 6.54 -33.48
N ALA A 160 -23.27 5.80 -32.58
CA ALA A 160 -22.88 4.41 -32.80
C ALA A 160 -23.81 3.47 -32.03
N GLN A 161 -23.47 3.15 -30.78
CA GLN A 161 -24.23 2.22 -29.93
C GLN A 161 -24.67 2.91 -28.64
N PRO A 162 -25.77 2.47 -28.00
CA PRO A 162 -26.13 2.95 -26.67
C PRO A 162 -25.03 2.60 -25.65
N ILE A 163 -24.74 3.52 -24.74
CA ILE A 163 -23.82 3.33 -23.61
C ILE A 163 -24.43 3.92 -22.34
N ARG A 164 -23.97 3.48 -21.17
CA ARG A 164 -24.24 4.19 -19.92
C ARG A 164 -23.44 5.49 -19.85
N TRP A 165 -24.06 6.58 -19.42
CA TRP A 165 -23.38 7.85 -19.10
C TRP A 165 -22.21 7.64 -18.13
N SER A 166 -22.42 6.80 -17.12
CA SER A 166 -21.37 6.40 -16.18
C SER A 166 -20.18 5.73 -16.86
N HIS A 167 -20.39 4.98 -17.95
CA HIS A 167 -19.29 4.39 -18.70
C HIS A 167 -18.44 5.48 -19.40
N TRP A 168 -19.08 6.50 -19.97
CA TRP A 168 -18.39 7.66 -20.54
C TRP A 168 -17.59 8.42 -19.46
N LEU A 169 -18.19 8.70 -18.30
CA LEU A 169 -17.49 9.35 -17.17
C LEU A 169 -16.25 8.57 -16.72
N LEU A 170 -16.38 7.25 -16.58
CA LEU A 170 -15.27 6.41 -16.12
C LEU A 170 -14.14 6.31 -17.15
N SER A 171 -14.42 6.49 -18.46
CA SER A 171 -13.37 6.52 -19.48
C SER A 171 -12.33 7.62 -19.21
N TYR A 172 -12.79 8.79 -18.76
CA TYR A 172 -11.93 9.90 -18.34
C TYR A 172 -11.30 9.66 -16.98
N ALA A 173 -12.04 9.10 -16.02
CA ALA A 173 -11.49 8.73 -14.71
C ALA A 173 -10.29 7.76 -14.84
N TRP A 174 -10.35 6.78 -15.74
CA TRP A 174 -9.23 5.88 -16.03
C TRP A 174 -8.03 6.58 -16.68
N SER A 175 -8.30 7.56 -17.55
CA SER A 175 -7.23 8.36 -18.19
C SER A 175 -6.49 9.19 -17.14
N TRP A 176 -7.23 9.86 -16.25
CA TRP A 176 -6.67 10.62 -15.13
C TRP A 176 -5.98 9.74 -14.09
N LYS A 177 -6.47 8.52 -13.84
CA LYS A 177 -5.77 7.55 -12.98
C LYS A 177 -4.41 7.18 -13.57
N ALA A 178 -4.32 6.99 -14.89
CA ALA A 178 -3.05 6.75 -15.55
C ALA A 178 -2.11 7.97 -15.44
N ASP A 179 -2.65 9.20 -15.52
CA ASP A 179 -1.87 10.42 -15.29
C ASP A 179 -1.36 10.52 -13.84
N TYR A 180 -2.18 10.10 -12.87
CA TYR A 180 -1.77 10.03 -11.46
C TYR A 180 -0.58 9.09 -11.29
N ASP A 181 -0.68 7.87 -11.81
CA ASP A 181 0.39 6.87 -11.68
C ASP A 181 1.69 7.35 -12.36
N ARG A 182 1.58 8.04 -13.51
CA ARG A 182 2.74 8.65 -14.18
C ARG A 182 3.42 9.67 -13.30
N LEU A 183 2.68 10.57 -12.67
CA LEU A 183 3.27 11.59 -11.80
C LEU A 183 3.93 10.98 -10.57
N VAL A 184 3.30 9.97 -9.94
CA VAL A 184 3.92 9.23 -8.84
C VAL A 184 5.29 8.66 -9.25
N SER A 185 5.35 7.99 -10.40
CA SER A 185 6.59 7.42 -10.93
C SER A 185 7.65 8.49 -11.25
N ILE A 186 7.26 9.63 -11.83
CA ILE A 186 8.16 10.75 -12.10
C ILE A 186 8.74 11.30 -10.79
N VAL A 187 7.91 11.53 -9.78
CA VAL A 187 8.35 12.05 -8.48
C VAL A 187 9.32 11.08 -7.81
N GLU A 188 9.00 9.79 -7.77
CA GLU A 188 9.85 8.77 -7.12
C GLU A 188 11.22 8.66 -7.78
N ARG A 189 11.28 8.58 -9.12
CA ARG A 189 12.54 8.45 -9.86
C ARG A 189 13.41 9.70 -9.76
N ASN A 190 12.80 10.88 -9.75
CA ASN A 190 13.52 12.17 -9.75
C ASN A 190 13.86 12.69 -8.35
N ASN A 191 13.44 12.00 -7.28
CA ASN A 191 13.75 12.36 -5.89
C ASN A 191 15.19 11.98 -5.49
N GLN A 192 16.17 12.58 -6.18
CA GLN A 192 17.61 12.39 -5.92
C GLN A 192 18.29 13.73 -5.61
N LEU A 193 19.18 13.75 -4.61
CA LEU A 193 19.84 14.97 -4.11
C LEU A 193 21.04 15.39 -4.99
N PRO A 194 21.06 16.62 -5.55
CA PRO A 194 22.24 17.18 -6.21
C PRO A 194 23.20 17.91 -5.26
N LEU A 195 22.71 18.44 -4.12
CA LEU A 195 23.52 19.20 -3.14
C LEU A 195 24.81 18.45 -2.74
N GLY A 196 25.93 19.18 -2.72
CA GLY A 196 27.26 18.62 -2.53
C GLY A 196 27.98 18.30 -3.86
N SER A 197 27.38 18.63 -5.00
CA SER A 197 28.04 18.59 -6.32
C SER A 197 28.89 19.84 -6.59
N GLY A 198 28.78 20.87 -5.74
CA GLY A 198 29.51 22.13 -5.91
C GLY A 198 29.16 22.78 -7.25
N ALA A 199 30.13 23.46 -7.85
CA ALA A 199 29.89 24.11 -9.15
C ALA A 199 29.76 23.09 -10.30
N LEU A 200 30.53 22.00 -10.24
CA LEU A 200 30.56 20.91 -11.23
C LEU A 200 31.37 19.69 -10.75
N ALA A 201 32.38 19.87 -9.89
CA ALA A 201 33.39 18.85 -9.58
C ALA A 201 33.22 18.15 -8.21
N GLY A 202 32.12 18.42 -7.51
CA GLY A 202 31.90 17.93 -6.15
C GLY A 202 32.37 18.89 -5.06
N HIS A 203 31.99 18.59 -3.83
CA HIS A 203 32.32 19.38 -2.64
C HIS A 203 33.71 19.02 -2.08
N VAL A 204 34.57 20.02 -1.88
CA VAL A 204 35.99 19.82 -1.53
C VAL A 204 36.26 19.44 -0.06
N PHE A 205 35.36 19.77 0.87
CA PHE A 205 35.56 19.54 2.31
C PHE A 205 34.82 18.31 2.87
N GLY A 206 34.58 17.29 2.06
CA GLY A 206 34.06 15.99 2.53
C GLY A 206 32.70 16.05 3.21
N ILE A 207 31.74 16.79 2.64
CA ILE A 207 30.39 16.90 3.21
C ILE A 207 29.62 15.57 3.09
N ASP A 208 28.88 15.21 4.14
CA ASP A 208 28.05 14.00 4.17
C ASP A 208 26.77 14.20 3.33
N ARG A 209 26.81 13.74 2.07
CA ARG A 209 25.68 13.88 1.13
C ARG A 209 24.52 12.93 1.45
N ASP A 210 24.77 11.79 2.07
CA ASP A 210 23.72 10.86 2.49
C ASP A 210 22.89 11.45 3.63
N PHE A 211 23.55 12.15 4.57
CA PHE A 211 22.86 12.95 5.57
C PHE A 211 22.01 14.06 4.95
N LEU A 212 22.57 14.83 4.01
CA LEU A 212 21.82 15.87 3.30
C LEU A 212 20.58 15.27 2.60
N ALA A 213 20.72 14.11 1.96
CA ALA A 213 19.64 13.48 1.21
C ALA A 213 18.52 13.05 2.16
N LYS A 214 18.88 12.35 3.24
CA LYS A 214 17.95 11.90 4.28
C LYS A 214 17.19 13.06 4.93
N GLU A 215 17.90 14.10 5.36
CA GLU A 215 17.31 15.25 6.06
C GLU A 215 16.37 16.08 5.16
N LEU A 216 16.70 16.19 3.87
CA LEU A 216 15.86 16.88 2.88
C LEU A 216 14.75 16.00 2.27
N GLY A 217 14.68 14.71 2.63
CA GLY A 217 13.67 13.77 2.14
C GLY A 217 13.89 13.26 0.72
N PHE A 218 15.15 13.23 0.25
CA PHE A 218 15.54 12.58 -0.99
C PHE A 218 15.78 11.08 -0.77
N THR A 219 15.54 10.27 -1.80
CA THR A 219 15.71 8.81 -1.74
C THR A 219 17.19 8.41 -1.78
N THR A 220 17.99 9.13 -2.57
CA THR A 220 19.42 8.89 -2.75
C THR A 220 20.12 10.17 -3.20
N VAL A 221 21.44 10.16 -3.26
CA VAL A 221 22.26 11.20 -3.88
C VAL A 221 22.41 10.97 -5.38
N ILE A 222 22.59 12.04 -6.15
CA ILE A 222 23.06 11.95 -7.53
C ILE A 222 24.56 11.63 -7.55
N THR A 223 24.95 10.54 -8.19
CA THR A 223 26.32 9.99 -8.13
C THR A 223 27.37 10.84 -8.87
N ASN A 224 26.98 11.50 -9.96
CA ASN A 224 27.90 12.29 -10.79
C ASN A 224 27.64 13.79 -10.62
N SER A 225 28.65 14.57 -10.21
CA SER A 225 28.49 15.99 -9.93
C SER A 225 28.25 16.85 -11.18
N LEU A 226 28.75 16.45 -12.36
CA LEU A 226 28.46 17.13 -13.61
C LEU A 226 26.96 17.00 -13.92
N TYR A 227 26.45 15.77 -13.84
CA TYR A 227 25.03 15.49 -14.01
C TYR A 227 24.19 16.21 -12.95
N GLY A 228 24.61 16.19 -11.67
CA GLY A 228 23.87 16.82 -10.58
C GLY A 228 23.60 18.32 -10.76
N VAL A 229 24.49 19.04 -11.44
CA VAL A 229 24.33 20.48 -11.68
C VAL A 229 23.73 20.82 -13.05
N SER A 230 23.88 19.96 -14.06
CA SER A 230 23.34 20.19 -15.40
C SER A 230 21.96 19.57 -15.65
N ASP A 231 21.56 18.56 -14.86
CA ASP A 231 20.34 17.80 -15.13
C ASP A 231 19.07 18.66 -14.95
N ARG A 232 18.18 18.59 -15.95
CA ARG A 232 16.83 19.15 -15.97
C ARG A 232 15.80 18.20 -16.56
N ASP A 233 16.13 16.92 -16.70
CA ASP A 233 15.23 15.91 -17.24
C ASP A 233 13.96 15.80 -16.37
N PHE A 234 14.09 15.99 -15.05
CA PHE A 234 12.95 16.00 -14.14
C PHE A 234 11.93 17.10 -14.45
N ILE A 235 12.35 18.24 -15.01
CA ILE A 235 11.46 19.32 -15.44
C ILE A 235 10.83 18.98 -16.79
N ALA A 236 11.63 18.46 -17.72
CA ALA A 236 11.13 18.03 -19.02
C ALA A 236 10.07 16.92 -18.91
N GLU A 237 10.31 15.90 -18.07
CA GLU A 237 9.34 14.84 -17.78
C GLU A 237 8.08 15.39 -17.13
N TRP A 238 8.21 16.36 -16.21
CA TRP A 238 7.07 16.99 -15.55
C TRP A 238 6.23 17.82 -16.53
N LEU A 239 6.86 18.60 -17.41
CA LEU A 239 6.19 19.37 -18.46
C LEU A 239 5.51 18.47 -19.50
N PHE A 240 6.11 17.34 -19.83
CA PHE A 240 5.48 16.33 -20.69
C PHE A 240 4.24 15.72 -20.01
N TRP A 241 4.37 15.34 -18.75
CA TRP A 241 3.26 14.80 -17.96
C TRP A 241 2.09 15.79 -17.87
N SER A 242 2.36 17.06 -17.59
CA SER A 242 1.32 18.08 -17.49
C SER A 242 0.68 18.36 -18.85
N SER A 243 1.46 18.36 -19.93
CA SER A 243 0.94 18.47 -21.30
C SER A 243 -0.03 17.33 -21.64
N LEU A 244 0.34 16.09 -21.34
CA LEU A 244 -0.52 14.93 -21.60
C LEU A 244 -1.80 14.95 -20.76
N THR A 245 -1.68 15.32 -19.48
CA THR A 245 -2.84 15.46 -18.58
C THR A 245 -3.79 16.54 -19.08
N MET A 246 -3.26 17.68 -19.55
CA MET A 246 -4.06 18.75 -20.15
C MET A 246 -4.73 18.33 -21.47
N ILE A 247 -4.13 17.43 -22.25
CA ILE A 247 -4.77 16.84 -23.44
C ILE A 247 -5.95 15.94 -23.04
N HIS A 248 -5.84 15.17 -21.96
CA HIS A 248 -6.99 14.39 -21.46
C HIS A 248 -8.11 15.30 -20.95
N LEU A 249 -7.77 16.38 -20.24
CA LEU A 249 -8.74 17.39 -19.81
C LEU A 249 -9.38 18.14 -20.99
N SER A 250 -8.62 18.42 -22.05
CA SER A 250 -9.16 19.11 -23.24
C SER A 250 -10.16 18.24 -24.01
N ARG A 251 -9.92 16.93 -24.11
CA ARG A 251 -10.89 15.97 -24.69
C ARG A 251 -12.17 15.90 -23.87
N TRP A 252 -12.05 15.83 -22.55
CA TRP A 252 -13.20 15.88 -21.64
C TRP A 252 -13.97 17.20 -21.76
N ALA A 253 -13.26 18.32 -21.86
CA ALA A 253 -13.85 19.64 -22.06
C ALA A 253 -14.59 19.73 -23.40
N GLU A 254 -14.02 19.19 -24.49
CA GLU A 254 -14.65 19.14 -25.81
C GLU A 254 -16.02 18.45 -25.76
N ASP A 255 -16.07 17.25 -25.17
CA ASP A 255 -17.31 16.48 -25.04
C ASP A 255 -18.36 17.28 -24.26
N LEU A 256 -17.98 17.88 -23.14
CA LEU A 256 -18.93 18.66 -22.33
C LEU A 256 -19.36 19.98 -22.99
N ILE A 257 -18.49 20.63 -23.76
CA ILE A 257 -18.85 21.80 -24.57
C ILE A 257 -19.93 21.38 -25.58
N LEU A 258 -19.70 20.28 -26.33
CA LEU A 258 -20.68 19.74 -27.26
C LEU A 258 -21.98 19.33 -26.57
N TYR A 259 -21.90 18.64 -25.44
CA TYR A 259 -23.05 18.17 -24.68
C TYR A 259 -23.87 19.30 -24.05
N SER A 260 -23.28 20.50 -23.89
CA SER A 260 -23.94 21.70 -23.38
C SER A 260 -24.62 22.56 -24.44
N THR A 261 -24.43 22.27 -25.74
CA THR A 261 -25.09 23.04 -26.80
C THR A 261 -26.60 22.79 -26.85
N SER A 262 -27.34 23.68 -27.51
CA SER A 262 -28.79 23.52 -27.72
C SER A 262 -29.15 22.25 -28.51
N GLU A 263 -28.26 21.81 -29.40
CA GLU A 263 -28.47 20.67 -30.30
C GLU A 263 -28.38 19.34 -29.54
N PHE A 264 -27.45 19.21 -28.59
CA PHE A 264 -27.32 18.03 -27.73
C PHE A 264 -28.19 18.16 -26.48
N GLY A 265 -27.98 19.21 -25.69
CA GLY A 265 -28.71 19.49 -24.46
C GLY A 265 -28.60 18.38 -23.40
N PHE A 266 -27.49 17.65 -23.38
CA PHE A 266 -27.26 16.54 -22.46
C PHE A 266 -26.88 17.01 -21.06
N VAL A 267 -26.15 18.13 -20.97
CA VAL A 267 -25.67 18.68 -19.69
C VAL A 267 -25.97 20.17 -19.59
N HIS A 268 -26.02 20.67 -18.37
CA HIS A 268 -26.10 22.09 -18.07
C HIS A 268 -25.11 22.44 -16.96
N LEU A 269 -24.25 23.41 -17.23
CA LEU A 269 -23.25 23.86 -16.26
C LEU A 269 -23.88 24.74 -15.19
N ALA A 270 -23.37 24.61 -13.95
CA ALA A 270 -23.75 25.49 -12.86
C ALA A 270 -23.27 26.93 -13.12
N ASP A 271 -24.02 27.92 -12.63
CA ASP A 271 -23.74 29.35 -12.85
C ASP A 271 -22.32 29.74 -12.40
N ALA A 272 -21.82 29.12 -11.33
CA ALA A 272 -20.48 29.35 -10.80
C ALA A 272 -19.34 29.02 -11.80
N TYR A 273 -19.61 28.20 -12.82
CA TYR A 273 -18.63 27.73 -13.80
C TYR A 273 -19.02 28.05 -15.25
N SER A 274 -20.01 28.90 -15.47
CA SER A 274 -20.48 29.33 -16.78
C SER A 274 -20.71 30.84 -16.80
N THR A 275 -20.63 31.47 -17.96
CA THR A 275 -21.10 32.86 -18.12
C THR A 275 -22.43 32.89 -18.85
N GLY A 276 -23.22 33.94 -18.61
CA GLY A 276 -24.52 34.14 -19.24
C GLY A 276 -24.52 35.37 -20.16
N SER A 277 -25.53 35.45 -21.02
CA SER A 277 -25.84 36.69 -21.75
C SER A 277 -26.83 37.54 -20.95
N SER A 278 -26.57 38.84 -20.83
CA SER A 278 -27.52 39.78 -20.23
C SER A 278 -28.83 39.92 -21.02
N LEU A 279 -28.85 39.57 -22.31
CA LEU A 279 -30.01 39.64 -23.19
C LEU A 279 -30.73 38.29 -23.35
N MET A 280 -30.01 37.17 -23.21
CA MET A 280 -30.55 35.83 -23.45
C MET A 280 -30.35 34.96 -22.19
N PRO A 281 -31.32 34.95 -21.26
CA PRO A 281 -31.17 34.31 -19.95
C PRO A 281 -31.04 32.78 -20.00
N HIS A 282 -31.39 32.15 -21.12
CA HIS A 282 -31.23 30.70 -21.33
C HIS A 282 -29.83 30.33 -21.85
N LYS A 283 -29.05 31.29 -22.37
CA LYS A 283 -27.74 31.03 -22.97
C LYS A 283 -26.68 30.98 -21.88
N LYS A 284 -26.13 29.78 -21.62
CA LYS A 284 -24.94 29.57 -20.79
C LYS A 284 -23.75 29.18 -21.64
N ASN A 285 -22.66 29.91 -21.50
CA ASN A 285 -21.41 29.66 -22.19
C ASN A 285 -20.51 28.78 -21.30
N PRO A 286 -19.89 27.73 -21.86
CA PRO A 286 -19.01 26.83 -21.13
C PRO A 286 -17.58 27.38 -20.95
N ASP A 287 -17.43 28.64 -20.53
CA ASP A 287 -16.15 29.36 -20.45
C ASP A 287 -15.07 28.60 -19.67
N SER A 288 -15.45 27.94 -18.57
CA SER A 288 -14.53 27.13 -17.77
C SER A 288 -13.90 26.00 -18.60
N LEU A 289 -14.71 25.32 -19.41
CA LEU A 289 -14.27 24.22 -20.29
C LEU A 289 -13.47 24.75 -21.48
N GLU A 290 -13.88 25.88 -22.07
CA GLU A 290 -13.15 26.51 -23.17
C GLU A 290 -11.75 26.96 -22.72
N LEU A 291 -11.63 27.52 -21.51
CA LEU A 291 -10.35 27.90 -20.92
C LEU A 291 -9.47 26.68 -20.62
N ILE A 292 -10.04 25.58 -20.11
CA ILE A 292 -9.29 24.32 -19.90
C ILE A 292 -8.74 23.82 -21.24
N ARG A 293 -9.57 23.79 -22.29
CA ARG A 293 -9.15 23.39 -23.65
C ARG A 293 -8.06 24.31 -24.19
N GLY A 294 -8.22 25.63 -24.09
CA GLY A 294 -7.22 26.60 -24.56
C GLY A 294 -5.89 26.53 -23.81
N LYS A 295 -5.93 26.32 -22.48
CA LYS A 295 -4.74 26.19 -21.63
C LYS A 295 -3.91 24.95 -21.95
N SER A 296 -4.47 23.92 -22.59
CA SER A 296 -3.68 22.77 -23.05
C SER A 296 -2.59 23.15 -24.05
N GLY A 297 -2.85 24.10 -24.96
CA GLY A 297 -1.85 24.59 -25.91
C GLY A 297 -0.73 25.39 -25.25
N ARG A 298 -1.03 26.12 -24.17
CA ARG A 298 -0.05 26.89 -23.40
C ARG A 298 0.97 25.96 -22.74
N VAL A 299 0.51 24.98 -21.97
CA VAL A 299 1.38 24.00 -21.28
C VAL A 299 2.21 23.19 -22.28
N TYR A 300 1.64 22.81 -23.43
CA TYR A 300 2.41 22.16 -24.49
C TYR A 300 3.49 23.08 -25.07
N GLY A 301 3.19 24.36 -25.26
CA GLY A 301 4.15 25.38 -25.71
C GLY A 301 5.33 25.52 -24.74
N ASP A 302 5.06 25.56 -23.44
CA ASP A 302 6.08 25.62 -22.39
C ASP A 302 7.02 24.40 -22.44
N MET A 303 6.44 23.20 -22.57
CA MET A 303 7.20 21.96 -22.76
C MET A 303 8.07 22.01 -24.02
N ALA A 304 7.49 22.38 -25.16
CA ALA A 304 8.19 22.41 -26.44
C ALA A 304 9.33 23.44 -26.43
N GLY A 305 9.09 24.63 -25.87
CA GLY A 305 10.10 25.67 -25.72
C GLY A 305 11.27 25.20 -24.86
N PHE A 306 10.98 24.64 -23.68
CA PHE A 306 12.02 24.18 -22.76
C PHE A 306 12.87 23.02 -23.33
N LEU A 307 12.25 22.05 -24.02
CA LEU A 307 12.99 20.98 -24.70
C LEU A 307 13.97 21.53 -25.75
N VAL A 308 13.60 22.60 -26.45
CA VAL A 308 14.48 23.26 -27.42
C VAL A 308 15.60 24.03 -26.71
N THR A 309 15.34 24.63 -25.54
CA THR A 309 16.39 25.25 -24.70
C THR A 309 17.45 24.22 -24.28
N LEU A 310 17.05 23.00 -23.91
CA LEU A 310 18.01 21.94 -23.53
C LEU A 310 18.83 21.40 -24.71
N LYS A 311 18.32 21.51 -25.93
CA LYS A 311 18.91 20.87 -27.11
C LYS A 311 20.29 21.44 -27.43
N GLY A 312 21.30 20.57 -27.40
CA GLY A 312 22.66 20.88 -27.85
C GLY A 312 23.48 21.74 -26.88
N LEU A 313 23.04 21.90 -25.63
CA LEU A 313 23.84 22.55 -24.60
C LEU A 313 25.13 21.73 -24.34
N PRO A 314 26.31 22.37 -24.32
CA PRO A 314 27.54 21.69 -23.93
C PRO A 314 27.51 21.39 -22.43
N SER A 315 28.23 20.35 -21.99
CA SER A 315 28.45 20.17 -20.55
C SER A 315 29.20 21.39 -19.98
N THR A 316 28.88 21.91 -18.79
CA THR A 316 28.02 21.32 -17.75
C THR A 316 26.84 22.23 -17.40
N TYR A 317 26.98 23.15 -16.44
CA TYR A 317 25.99 24.20 -16.20
C TYR A 317 26.18 25.34 -17.20
N ASN A 318 25.11 25.79 -17.83
CA ASN A 318 25.06 26.96 -18.69
C ASN A 318 23.91 27.87 -18.23
N LYS A 319 24.01 29.17 -18.50
CA LYS A 319 23.03 30.15 -18.02
C LYS A 319 21.64 29.95 -18.63
N ASP A 320 21.58 29.31 -19.80
CA ASP A 320 20.36 28.82 -20.46
C ASP A 320 19.47 28.00 -19.50
N LEU A 321 20.06 27.28 -18.53
CA LEU A 321 19.33 26.51 -17.53
C LEU A 321 18.59 27.37 -16.48
N GLN A 322 18.60 28.70 -16.60
CA GLN A 322 17.74 29.61 -15.83
C GLN A 322 16.30 29.66 -16.40
N GLU A 323 16.13 29.36 -17.69
CA GLU A 323 14.83 29.27 -18.41
C GLU A 323 14.01 28.04 -18.01
N ASP A 324 14.45 27.29 -16.99
CA ASP A 324 13.77 26.10 -16.49
C ASP A 324 12.58 26.43 -15.57
N LYS A 325 12.56 27.62 -14.95
CA LYS A 325 11.61 27.96 -13.88
C LYS A 325 10.29 28.48 -14.41
N GLU A 326 10.32 29.49 -15.28
CA GLU A 326 9.11 30.14 -15.79
C GLU A 326 8.14 29.17 -16.48
N PRO A 327 8.56 28.32 -17.45
CA PRO A 327 7.65 27.35 -18.07
C PRO A 327 7.10 26.34 -17.06
N LEU A 328 7.93 25.90 -16.10
CA LEU A 328 7.50 24.97 -15.06
C LEU A 328 6.49 25.59 -14.10
N PHE A 329 6.76 26.82 -13.64
CA PHE A 329 5.91 27.58 -12.73
C PHE A 329 4.55 27.87 -13.35
N ASP A 330 4.54 28.28 -14.61
CA ASP A 330 3.30 28.54 -15.35
C ASP A 330 2.47 27.27 -15.56
N ALA A 331 3.13 26.16 -15.90
CA ALA A 331 2.46 24.88 -16.09
C ALA A 331 1.89 24.33 -14.77
N ILE A 332 2.59 24.49 -13.63
CA ILE A 332 2.09 24.12 -12.29
C ILE A 332 0.86 24.93 -11.89
N ASP A 333 0.88 26.25 -12.08
CA ASP A 333 -0.26 27.10 -11.75
C ASP A 333 -1.46 26.80 -12.64
N THR A 334 -1.19 26.59 -13.94
CA THR A 334 -2.20 26.25 -14.94
C THR A 334 -2.87 24.92 -14.63
N ILE A 335 -2.12 23.84 -14.40
CA ILE A 335 -2.71 22.53 -14.15
C ILE A 335 -3.44 22.48 -12.79
N SER A 336 -2.90 23.16 -11.77
CA SER A 336 -3.53 23.24 -10.45
C SER A 336 -4.90 23.91 -10.52
N GLY A 337 -5.02 25.00 -11.28
CA GLY A 337 -6.30 25.66 -11.52
C GLY A 337 -7.26 24.80 -12.35
N CYS A 338 -6.76 24.21 -13.45
CA CYS A 338 -7.59 23.39 -14.34
C CYS A 338 -8.16 22.16 -13.64
N LEU A 339 -7.37 21.43 -12.84
CA LEU A 339 -7.86 20.24 -12.11
C LEU A 339 -8.96 20.59 -11.10
N GLN A 340 -8.79 21.67 -10.34
CA GLN A 340 -9.78 22.12 -9.36
C GLN A 340 -11.06 22.62 -10.04
N ILE A 341 -10.95 23.39 -11.12
CA ILE A 341 -12.10 23.85 -11.91
C ILE A 341 -12.83 22.65 -12.53
N SER A 342 -12.11 21.68 -13.11
CA SER A 342 -12.69 20.45 -13.64
C SER A 342 -13.48 19.69 -12.57
N ALA A 343 -12.95 19.57 -11.36
CA ALA A 343 -13.65 18.92 -10.24
C ALA A 343 -14.92 19.70 -9.83
N GLY A 344 -14.85 21.03 -9.82
CA GLY A 344 -15.99 21.91 -9.57
C GLY A 344 -17.10 21.80 -10.62
N VAL A 345 -16.73 21.88 -11.90
CA VAL A 345 -17.64 21.69 -13.03
C VAL A 345 -18.29 20.30 -12.95
N LEU A 346 -17.48 19.26 -12.81
CA LEU A 346 -17.96 17.89 -12.78
C LEU A 346 -18.82 17.62 -11.55
N SER A 347 -18.56 18.20 -10.39
CA SER A 347 -19.38 17.96 -9.19
C SER A 347 -20.73 18.68 -9.23
N THR A 348 -20.84 19.78 -9.98
CA THR A 348 -22.03 20.66 -9.94
C THR A 348 -22.88 20.66 -11.21
N MET A 349 -22.37 20.22 -12.36
CA MET A 349 -23.17 20.20 -13.59
C MET A 349 -24.36 19.23 -13.47
N SER A 350 -25.52 19.64 -13.95
CA SER A 350 -26.69 18.76 -14.05
C SER A 350 -26.72 18.05 -15.39
N ILE A 351 -27.22 16.81 -15.41
CA ILE A 351 -27.49 16.04 -16.62
C ILE A 351 -28.98 16.08 -16.97
N HIS A 352 -29.31 15.83 -18.23
CA HIS A 352 -30.68 15.70 -18.73
C HIS A 352 -30.92 14.29 -19.30
N PRO A 353 -31.20 13.29 -18.44
CA PRO A 353 -31.37 11.89 -18.87
C PRO A 353 -32.41 11.72 -19.98
N ASP A 354 -33.50 12.48 -19.93
CA ASP A 354 -34.55 12.42 -20.96
C ASP A 354 -34.05 12.88 -22.32
N LYS A 355 -33.19 13.90 -22.37
CA LYS A 355 -32.57 14.40 -23.60
C LYS A 355 -31.55 13.42 -24.15
N MET A 356 -30.75 12.79 -23.29
CA MET A 356 -29.83 11.72 -23.67
C MET A 356 -30.59 10.54 -24.28
N LYS A 357 -31.67 10.10 -23.62
CA LYS A 357 -32.53 9.01 -24.10
C LYS A 357 -33.25 9.36 -25.41
N ALA A 358 -33.75 10.59 -25.56
CA ALA A 358 -34.42 11.06 -26.78
C ALA A 358 -33.49 11.13 -27.99
N ASN A 359 -32.17 11.14 -27.78
CA ASN A 359 -31.16 11.12 -28.84
C ASN A 359 -30.72 9.70 -29.24
N LEU A 360 -31.27 8.66 -28.61
CA LEU A 360 -31.13 7.28 -29.09
C LEU A 360 -32.08 7.05 -30.28
N SER A 361 -31.61 6.32 -31.29
CA SER A 361 -32.44 5.89 -32.42
C SER A 361 -32.42 4.37 -32.54
N MET A 362 -33.49 3.78 -33.08
CA MET A 362 -33.58 2.33 -33.25
C MET A 362 -32.56 1.79 -34.25
N ASP A 363 -32.12 2.62 -35.20
CA ASP A 363 -31.07 2.26 -36.18
C ASP A 363 -29.73 1.95 -35.52
N MET A 364 -29.46 2.48 -34.31
CA MET A 364 -28.28 2.15 -33.52
C MET A 364 -28.23 0.67 -33.14
N LEU A 365 -29.40 0.00 -33.08
CA LEU A 365 -29.53 -1.42 -32.74
C LEU A 365 -29.41 -2.33 -33.96
N ALA A 366 -29.10 -1.80 -35.15
CA ALA A 366 -28.80 -2.62 -36.32
C ALA A 366 -27.61 -3.57 -36.08
N THR A 367 -26.63 -3.16 -35.27
CA THR A 367 -25.53 -4.06 -34.85
C THR A 367 -26.05 -5.18 -33.96
N ASP A 368 -26.96 -4.88 -33.03
CA ASP A 368 -27.57 -5.87 -32.15
C ASP A 368 -28.46 -6.86 -32.94
N VAL A 369 -29.05 -6.46 -34.07
CA VAL A 369 -29.71 -7.35 -35.04
C VAL A 369 -28.70 -8.32 -35.69
N ALA A 370 -27.52 -7.83 -36.07
CA ALA A 370 -26.46 -8.70 -36.59
C ALA A 370 -25.97 -9.69 -35.52
N GLU A 371 -25.82 -9.25 -34.26
CA GLU A 371 -25.44 -10.09 -33.12
C GLU A 371 -26.50 -11.15 -32.80
N TYR A 372 -27.79 -10.82 -32.93
CA TYR A 372 -28.88 -11.78 -32.78
C TYR A 372 -28.71 -12.97 -33.73
N LEU A 373 -28.41 -12.71 -35.01
CA LEU A 373 -28.17 -13.77 -35.99
C LEU A 373 -26.90 -14.58 -35.70
N VAL A 374 -25.85 -13.94 -35.20
CA VAL A 374 -24.63 -14.64 -34.76
C VAL A 374 -24.95 -15.64 -33.66
N ARG A 375 -25.79 -15.25 -32.69
CA ARG A 375 -26.24 -16.14 -31.61
C ARG A 375 -27.09 -17.32 -32.13
N LYS A 376 -27.71 -17.17 -33.31
CA LYS A 376 -28.45 -18.24 -34.01
C LYS A 376 -27.55 -19.07 -34.96
N GLY A 377 -26.23 -18.84 -34.94
CA GLY A 377 -25.24 -19.63 -35.68
C GLY A 377 -24.88 -19.10 -37.07
N VAL A 378 -25.38 -17.92 -37.47
CA VAL A 378 -25.06 -17.31 -38.77
C VAL A 378 -23.66 -16.65 -38.71
N PRO A 379 -22.78 -16.88 -39.70
CA PRO A 379 -21.46 -16.24 -39.73
C PRO A 379 -21.51 -14.71 -39.76
N PHE A 380 -20.69 -14.04 -38.94
CA PHE A 380 -20.75 -12.57 -38.76
C PHE A 380 -20.65 -11.73 -40.05
N ARG A 381 -19.83 -12.15 -41.03
CA ARG A 381 -19.72 -11.42 -42.31
C ARG A 381 -21.05 -11.37 -43.07
N GLU A 382 -21.87 -12.41 -42.91
CA GLU A 382 -23.20 -12.50 -43.50
C GLU A 382 -24.20 -11.66 -42.68
N THR A 383 -24.14 -11.72 -41.35
CA THR A 383 -25.07 -10.99 -40.48
C THR A 383 -24.94 -9.47 -40.61
N HIS A 384 -23.72 -8.94 -40.81
CA HIS A 384 -23.52 -7.51 -41.07
C HIS A 384 -24.19 -7.08 -42.38
N HIS A 385 -24.09 -7.89 -43.43
CA HIS A 385 -24.77 -7.60 -44.70
C HIS A 385 -26.29 -7.63 -44.54
N ILE A 386 -26.81 -8.64 -43.83
CA ILE A 386 -28.24 -8.79 -43.54
C ILE A 386 -28.77 -7.61 -42.70
N ALA A 387 -28.02 -7.16 -41.68
CA ALA A 387 -28.41 -5.99 -40.89
C ALA A 387 -28.44 -4.71 -41.74
N GLY A 388 -27.47 -4.53 -42.65
CA GLY A 388 -27.50 -3.44 -43.62
C GLY A 388 -28.70 -3.50 -44.57
N GLN A 389 -29.08 -4.71 -45.01
CA GLN A 389 -30.30 -4.92 -45.81
C GLN A 389 -31.57 -4.62 -44.99
N ALA A 390 -31.60 -4.93 -43.70
CA ALA A 390 -32.71 -4.60 -42.81
C ALA A 390 -32.89 -3.09 -42.66
N VAL A 391 -31.80 -2.34 -42.47
CA VAL A 391 -31.84 -0.86 -42.45
C VAL A 391 -32.38 -0.34 -43.78
N ARG A 392 -31.86 -0.81 -44.91
CA ARG A 392 -32.33 -0.41 -46.25
C ARG A 392 -33.81 -0.73 -46.46
N LEU A 393 -34.27 -1.92 -46.06
CA LEU A 393 -35.68 -2.31 -46.18
C LEU A 393 -36.58 -1.40 -45.34
N ALA A 394 -36.15 -1.03 -44.14
CA ALA A 394 -36.87 -0.09 -43.28
C ALA A 394 -36.99 1.29 -43.96
N GLU A 395 -35.91 1.79 -44.57
CA GLU A 395 -35.91 3.05 -45.35
C GLU A 395 -36.85 2.98 -46.56
N GLU A 396 -36.82 1.90 -47.33
CA GLU A 396 -37.71 1.68 -48.49
C GLU A 396 -39.19 1.65 -48.07
N ARG A 397 -39.48 1.08 -46.89
CA ARG A 397 -40.81 1.07 -46.26
C ARG A 397 -41.16 2.35 -45.52
N LYS A 398 -40.23 3.31 -45.41
CA LYS A 398 -40.36 4.56 -44.66
C LYS A 398 -40.80 4.33 -43.19
N CYS A 399 -40.21 3.33 -42.56
CA CYS A 399 -40.45 2.96 -41.17
C CYS A 399 -39.12 2.75 -40.42
N GLY A 400 -39.15 2.67 -39.09
CA GLY A 400 -37.95 2.34 -38.31
C GLY A 400 -37.59 0.86 -38.43
N ILE A 401 -36.32 0.50 -38.23
CA ILE A 401 -35.88 -0.91 -38.24
C ILE A 401 -36.70 -1.78 -37.27
N ASN A 402 -37.08 -1.23 -36.11
CA ASN A 402 -37.92 -1.90 -35.12
C ASN A 402 -39.41 -2.08 -35.53
N GLN A 403 -39.84 -1.49 -36.64
CA GLN A 403 -41.21 -1.56 -37.16
C GLN A 403 -41.36 -2.56 -38.31
N LEU A 404 -40.27 -3.16 -38.77
CA LEU A 404 -40.31 -4.27 -39.73
C LEU A 404 -41.02 -5.47 -39.11
N SER A 405 -41.90 -6.10 -39.88
CA SER A 405 -42.63 -7.28 -39.41
C SER A 405 -41.71 -8.51 -39.36
N VAL A 406 -42.05 -9.53 -38.55
CA VAL A 406 -41.30 -10.81 -38.55
C VAL A 406 -41.22 -11.43 -39.96
N PRO A 407 -42.28 -11.41 -40.79
CA PRO A 407 -42.17 -11.77 -42.21
C PRO A 407 -41.15 -10.96 -43.01
N ASP A 408 -41.05 -9.64 -42.79
CA ASP A 408 -40.02 -8.81 -43.45
C ASP A 408 -38.62 -9.27 -43.04
N TYR A 409 -38.38 -9.53 -41.76
CA TYR A 409 -37.10 -10.09 -41.29
C TYR A 409 -36.82 -11.49 -41.84
N LYS A 410 -37.81 -12.39 -41.84
CA LYS A 410 -37.69 -13.73 -42.43
C LYS A 410 -37.41 -13.69 -43.94
N SER A 411 -37.83 -12.62 -44.63
CA SER A 411 -37.49 -12.40 -46.05
C SER A 411 -36.00 -12.11 -46.27
N LEU A 412 -35.32 -11.57 -45.25
CA LEU A 412 -33.88 -11.28 -45.28
C LEU A 412 -33.05 -12.51 -44.87
N HIS A 413 -33.47 -13.25 -43.84
CA HIS A 413 -32.81 -14.49 -43.44
C HIS A 413 -33.76 -15.42 -42.62
N PRO A 414 -33.79 -16.74 -42.87
CA PRO A 414 -34.73 -17.66 -42.22
C PRO A 414 -34.52 -17.84 -40.70
N ALA A 415 -33.35 -17.50 -40.17
CA ALA A 415 -33.05 -17.62 -38.73
C ALA A 415 -33.68 -16.51 -37.84
N PHE A 416 -34.34 -15.51 -38.43
CA PHE A 416 -35.15 -14.56 -37.66
C PHE A 416 -36.42 -15.21 -37.15
N ASP A 417 -36.80 -14.91 -35.91
CA ASP A 417 -38.05 -15.37 -35.31
C ASP A 417 -38.72 -14.26 -34.48
N GLU A 418 -39.85 -14.55 -33.84
CA GLU A 418 -40.59 -13.55 -33.05
C GLU A 418 -39.76 -12.86 -31.95
N ASP A 419 -38.72 -13.54 -31.44
CA ASP A 419 -37.79 -13.01 -30.43
C ASP A 419 -36.87 -11.89 -30.95
N VAL A 420 -36.83 -11.62 -32.26
CA VAL A 420 -36.10 -10.46 -32.83
C VAL A 420 -36.62 -9.13 -32.28
N ALA A 421 -37.90 -9.06 -31.89
CA ALA A 421 -38.47 -7.85 -31.30
C ALA A 421 -37.74 -7.46 -29.99
N GLY A 422 -37.22 -8.43 -29.24
CA GLY A 422 -36.45 -8.21 -28.01
C GLY A 422 -35.07 -7.56 -28.23
N VAL A 423 -34.60 -7.46 -29.48
CA VAL A 423 -33.37 -6.73 -29.82
C VAL A 423 -33.57 -5.22 -29.70
N PHE A 424 -34.79 -4.71 -29.90
CA PHE A 424 -35.10 -3.28 -29.94
C PHE A 424 -35.31 -2.66 -28.55
N ASP A 425 -34.40 -2.97 -27.63
CA ASP A 425 -34.35 -2.44 -26.27
C ASP A 425 -32.93 -1.93 -25.97
N TYR A 426 -32.83 -0.63 -25.68
CA TYR A 426 -31.57 0.02 -25.33
C TYR A 426 -30.95 -0.54 -24.04
N GLU A 427 -31.77 -0.90 -23.05
CA GLU A 427 -31.30 -1.48 -21.78
C GLU A 427 -30.70 -2.86 -22.06
N GLN A 428 -31.37 -3.69 -22.85
CA GLN A 428 -30.85 -5.00 -23.24
C GLN A 428 -29.56 -4.88 -24.06
N SER A 429 -29.47 -3.88 -24.94
CA SER A 429 -28.26 -3.57 -25.71
C SER A 429 -27.08 -3.28 -24.77
N VAL A 430 -27.22 -2.36 -23.80
CA VAL A 430 -26.14 -2.06 -22.86
C VAL A 430 -25.81 -3.26 -21.97
N GLU A 431 -26.80 -4.03 -21.51
CA GLU A 431 -26.60 -5.19 -20.63
C GLU A 431 -25.93 -6.38 -21.34
N ASN A 432 -26.10 -6.53 -22.65
CA ASN A 432 -25.39 -7.55 -23.42
C ASN A 432 -23.87 -7.31 -23.45
N ARG A 433 -23.43 -6.06 -23.30
CA ARG A 433 -22.01 -5.66 -23.32
C ARG A 433 -21.41 -5.81 -21.92
N ASN A 434 -21.44 -7.05 -21.41
CA ASN A 434 -21.16 -7.37 -20.01
C ASN A 434 -19.76 -7.91 -19.70
N VAL A 435 -18.87 -7.98 -20.69
CA VAL A 435 -17.47 -8.33 -20.44
C VAL A 435 -16.75 -7.24 -19.63
N ALA A 436 -15.58 -7.56 -19.07
CA ALA A 436 -14.75 -6.56 -18.38
C ALA A 436 -14.44 -5.39 -19.33
N GLY A 437 -14.62 -4.16 -18.84
CA GLY A 437 -14.51 -2.94 -19.64
C GLY A 437 -15.74 -2.61 -20.50
N GLY A 438 -16.79 -3.45 -20.49
CA GLY A 438 -18.05 -3.17 -21.19
C GLY A 438 -18.94 -2.13 -20.50
N THR A 439 -20.06 -1.79 -21.14
CA THR A 439 -20.99 -0.74 -20.70
C THR A 439 -22.20 -1.26 -19.88
N SER A 440 -22.33 -2.57 -19.67
CA SER A 440 -23.36 -3.13 -18.79
C SER A 440 -23.23 -2.58 -17.36
N ARG A 441 -24.32 -2.58 -16.60
CA ARG A 441 -24.35 -2.16 -15.18
C ARG A 441 -23.29 -2.93 -14.38
N ARG A 442 -23.22 -4.25 -14.54
CA ARG A 442 -22.26 -5.10 -13.83
C ARG A 442 -20.81 -4.71 -14.15
N ALA A 443 -20.49 -4.49 -15.43
CA ALA A 443 -19.14 -4.15 -15.86
C ALA A 443 -18.73 -2.74 -15.39
N VAL A 444 -19.66 -1.78 -15.41
CA VAL A 444 -19.41 -0.41 -14.94
C VAL A 444 -19.26 -0.36 -13.41
N LEU A 445 -20.08 -1.10 -12.65
CA LEU A 445 -19.92 -1.22 -11.20
C LEU A 445 -18.58 -1.86 -10.81
N ALA A 446 -18.11 -2.85 -11.57
CA ALA A 446 -16.77 -3.42 -11.35
C ALA A 446 -15.66 -2.38 -11.57
N GLN A 447 -15.78 -1.51 -12.57
CA GLN A 447 -14.83 -0.41 -12.79
C GLN A 447 -14.86 0.62 -11.66
N ILE A 448 -16.06 0.97 -11.16
CA ILE A 448 -16.23 1.86 -10.01
C ILE A 448 -15.51 1.29 -8.79
N GLU A 449 -15.68 0.01 -8.51
CA GLU A 449 -15.06 -0.61 -7.34
C GLU A 449 -13.54 -0.64 -7.45
N GLN A 450 -12.99 -0.97 -8.63
CA GLN A 450 -11.54 -0.90 -8.87
C GLN A 450 -10.96 0.49 -8.61
N LEU A 451 -11.63 1.55 -9.07
CA LEU A 451 -11.17 2.92 -8.84
C LEU A 451 -11.34 3.37 -7.39
N LYS A 452 -12.36 2.88 -6.67
CA LYS A 452 -12.50 3.12 -5.23
C LYS A 452 -11.42 2.42 -4.42
N GLU A 453 -11.16 1.15 -4.73
CA GLU A 453 -10.07 0.39 -4.12
C GLU A 453 -8.73 1.11 -4.34
N TRP A 454 -8.44 1.54 -5.56
CA TRP A 454 -7.23 2.34 -5.85
C TRP A 454 -7.15 3.63 -5.02
N SER A 455 -8.25 4.38 -4.89
CA SER A 455 -8.29 5.62 -4.09
C SER A 455 -8.06 5.35 -2.59
N ASN A 456 -8.48 4.18 -2.10
CA ASN A 456 -8.31 3.76 -0.71
C ASN A 456 -6.92 3.18 -0.41
N VAL A 457 -6.27 2.57 -1.40
CA VAL A 457 -5.00 1.83 -1.25
C VAL A 457 -3.77 2.75 -1.27
N ASN A 458 -3.89 3.98 -1.78
CA ASN A 458 -2.73 4.85 -2.02
C ASN A 458 -2.79 6.17 -1.24
N ARG A 459 -2.07 6.20 -0.12
CA ARG A 459 -1.32 7.41 0.27
C ARG A 459 0.14 7.17 -0.09
N PRO A 460 0.61 7.55 -1.28
CA PRO A 460 2.03 7.86 -1.40
C PRO A 460 2.26 9.05 -0.47
N ASN A 461 3.16 8.91 0.50
CA ASN A 461 3.62 10.03 1.32
C ASN A 461 4.32 11.04 0.40
N VAL A 462 3.55 11.93 -0.24
CA VAL A 462 4.08 13.16 -0.84
C VAL A 462 3.78 14.37 0.07
N THR A 463 3.14 14.16 1.22
CA THR A 463 3.03 15.19 2.26
C THR A 463 4.29 15.24 3.11
N CYS A 464 5.15 16.26 2.92
CA CYS A 464 6.12 16.69 3.91
C CYS A 464 5.84 18.14 4.34
N GLY A 465 5.16 18.31 5.49
CA GLY A 465 4.95 19.56 6.23
C GLY A 465 3.82 20.45 5.67
N GLN A 466 2.75 20.83 6.37
CA GLN A 466 2.59 21.09 7.79
C GLN A 466 1.16 20.73 8.25
N ARG A 467 1.06 19.89 9.28
CA ARG A 467 0.24 20.23 10.44
C ARG A 467 1.20 20.25 11.62
N SER A 468 1.48 21.46 12.10
CA SER A 468 2.15 21.76 13.34
C SER A 468 1.42 21.08 14.50
N GLY A 469 1.96 19.95 14.93
CA GLY A 469 1.55 19.16 16.09
C GLY A 469 2.68 18.19 16.43
N GLY A 470 3.68 18.71 17.16
CA GLY A 470 4.88 18.05 17.70
C GLY A 470 5.17 16.60 17.28
N HIS A 471 6.18 16.41 16.41
CA HIS A 471 6.77 15.09 16.15
C HIS A 471 8.04 14.91 16.97
N LYS A 472 7.98 13.99 17.95
CA LYS A 472 9.12 13.55 18.76
C LYS A 472 9.64 12.25 18.17
N MET A 473 10.43 12.33 17.10
CA MET A 473 11.17 11.17 16.58
C MET A 473 12.62 11.28 17.02
N PRO A 474 13.28 10.18 17.43
CA PRO A 474 12.77 8.81 17.52
C PRO A 474 11.95 8.50 18.79
N TYR A 475 10.91 7.67 18.67
CA TYR A 475 10.18 7.13 19.84
C TYR A 475 10.93 5.99 20.52
N ASN A 476 10.76 5.88 21.84
CA ASN A 476 11.15 4.71 22.63
C ASN A 476 9.97 3.73 22.72
N ILE A 477 10.14 2.54 22.11
CA ILE A 477 9.08 1.55 21.89
C ILE A 477 9.40 0.24 22.63
N ALA A 478 8.43 -0.26 23.39
CA ALA A 478 8.50 -1.59 24.00
C ALA A 478 7.60 -2.57 23.26
N PHE A 479 8.15 -3.70 22.81
CA PHE A 479 7.36 -4.85 22.36
C PHE A 479 7.17 -5.83 23.51
N VAL A 480 5.94 -6.27 23.72
CA VAL A 480 5.56 -7.21 24.77
C VAL A 480 4.94 -8.44 24.11
N HIS A 481 5.64 -9.56 24.21
CA HIS A 481 5.22 -10.83 23.63
C HIS A 481 5.45 -11.96 24.66
N PRO A 482 4.54 -12.93 24.84
CA PRO A 482 4.61 -13.86 25.98
C PRO A 482 5.74 -14.89 25.92
N ASP A 483 6.13 -15.37 24.74
CA ASP A 483 7.17 -16.39 24.57
C ASP A 483 7.95 -16.18 23.26
N LEU A 484 9.26 -15.98 23.33
CA LEU A 484 10.10 -15.81 22.14
C LEU A 484 10.75 -17.15 21.75
N GLY A 485 10.02 -17.97 21.00
CA GLY A 485 10.50 -19.22 20.40
C GLY A 485 10.71 -19.11 18.88
N ILE A 486 10.66 -20.24 18.18
CA ILE A 486 10.63 -20.30 16.71
C ILE A 486 9.19 -20.61 16.25
N GLY A 487 8.52 -19.60 15.72
CA GLY A 487 7.15 -19.72 15.20
C GLY A 487 6.76 -18.55 14.30
N GLY A 488 5.61 -18.68 13.64
CA GLY A 488 5.15 -17.71 12.64
C GLY A 488 4.68 -16.39 13.25
N ALA A 489 4.09 -16.42 14.44
CA ALA A 489 3.69 -15.19 15.14
C ALA A 489 4.92 -14.46 15.69
N GLU A 490 5.85 -15.21 16.27
CA GLU A 490 7.12 -14.73 16.80
C GLU A 490 7.96 -14.05 15.69
N ARG A 491 8.02 -14.67 14.49
CA ARG A 491 8.73 -14.07 13.35
C ARG A 491 8.17 -12.70 13.00
N LEU A 492 6.84 -12.58 12.95
CA LEU A 492 6.18 -11.35 12.58
C LEU A 492 6.49 -10.21 13.56
N VAL A 493 6.47 -10.49 14.87
CA VAL A 493 6.77 -9.46 15.88
C VAL A 493 8.24 -9.07 15.82
N VAL A 494 9.15 -10.03 15.59
CA VAL A 494 10.60 -9.76 15.38
C VAL A 494 10.82 -8.89 14.15
N ASP A 495 10.19 -9.22 13.03
CA ASP A 495 10.24 -8.43 11.79
C ASP A 495 9.71 -7.01 12.00
N ALA A 496 8.64 -6.85 12.78
CA ALA A 496 8.10 -5.54 13.12
C ALA A 496 9.05 -4.68 13.94
N ALA A 497 9.69 -5.28 14.93
CA ALA A 497 10.68 -4.59 15.73
C ALA A 497 11.92 -4.18 14.94
N LEU A 498 12.42 -5.07 14.06
CA LEU A 498 13.54 -4.75 13.16
C LEU A 498 13.15 -3.64 12.17
N GLY A 499 11.93 -3.69 11.63
CA GLY A 499 11.36 -2.65 10.79
C GLY A 499 11.41 -1.28 11.47
N LEU A 500 10.87 -1.18 12.69
CA LEU A 500 10.88 0.07 13.47
C LEU A 500 12.30 0.50 13.87
N GLN A 501 13.18 -0.42 14.23
CA GLN A 501 14.58 -0.11 14.53
C GLN A 501 15.30 0.46 13.29
N SER A 502 15.00 -0.05 12.09
CA SER A 502 15.56 0.47 10.84
C SER A 502 15.07 1.89 10.51
N LYS A 503 13.88 2.28 11.00
CA LYS A 503 13.37 3.67 10.95
C LYS A 503 13.97 4.60 12.02
N GLY A 504 14.83 4.08 12.90
CA GLY A 504 15.56 4.85 13.91
C GLY A 504 14.92 4.86 15.29
N HIS A 505 13.84 4.11 15.52
CA HIS A 505 13.24 3.96 16.85
C HIS A 505 14.14 3.17 17.79
N GLN A 506 14.06 3.48 19.09
CA GLN A 506 14.66 2.64 20.11
C GLN A 506 13.66 1.55 20.47
N VAL A 507 13.99 0.29 20.16
CA VAL A 507 13.10 -0.84 20.37
C VAL A 507 13.67 -1.78 21.44
N THR A 508 12.87 -2.14 22.44
CA THR A 508 13.20 -3.16 23.45
C THR A 508 12.11 -4.23 23.50
N PHE A 509 12.49 -5.50 23.43
CA PHE A 509 11.60 -6.63 23.61
C PHE A 509 11.50 -7.05 25.08
N TYR A 510 10.28 -7.36 25.49
CA TYR A 510 9.96 -7.96 26.78
C TYR A 510 9.19 -9.25 26.57
N THR A 511 9.67 -10.32 27.21
CA THR A 511 9.02 -11.63 27.18
C THR A 511 9.01 -12.33 28.52
N SER A 512 8.04 -13.21 28.72
CA SER A 512 7.97 -14.05 29.92
C SER A 512 8.88 -15.27 29.86
N HIS A 513 9.34 -15.64 28.67
CA HIS A 513 10.25 -16.75 28.42
C HIS A 513 11.05 -16.55 27.12
N HIS A 514 12.30 -16.99 27.10
CA HIS A 514 13.17 -16.94 25.92
C HIS A 514 14.18 -18.09 25.97
N ASP A 515 14.08 -19.02 25.02
CA ASP A 515 15.03 -20.14 24.90
C ASP A 515 16.13 -19.79 23.89
N LEU A 516 17.35 -19.56 24.37
CA LEU A 516 18.50 -19.21 23.52
C LEU A 516 18.93 -20.34 22.56
N ASN A 517 18.52 -21.58 22.82
CA ASN A 517 18.76 -22.72 21.93
C ASN A 517 17.64 -22.89 20.90
N HIS A 518 16.54 -22.16 21.02
CA HIS A 518 15.35 -22.27 20.18
C HIS A 518 14.68 -20.91 19.94
N CYS A 519 15.40 -19.98 19.34
CA CYS A 519 14.91 -18.63 19.02
C CYS A 519 15.50 -18.11 17.69
N PHE A 520 14.96 -16.99 17.20
CA PHE A 520 15.49 -16.29 16.03
C PHE A 520 16.85 -15.64 16.33
N GLU A 521 17.74 -15.62 15.35
CA GLU A 521 19.13 -15.18 15.52
C GLU A 521 19.23 -13.73 16.03
N GLU A 522 18.34 -12.87 15.56
CA GLU A 522 18.25 -11.44 15.89
C GLU A 522 17.91 -11.20 17.37
N THR A 523 17.25 -12.17 18.01
CA THR A 523 16.95 -12.14 19.45
C THR A 523 18.08 -12.71 20.30
N ARG A 524 19.03 -13.43 19.68
CA ARG A 524 20.16 -14.11 20.35
C ARG A 524 21.47 -13.33 20.25
N ASN A 525 21.77 -12.78 19.07
CA ASN A 525 23.04 -12.11 18.76
C ASN A 525 23.12 -10.65 19.27
N GLY A 526 22.04 -10.15 19.88
CA GLY A 526 21.96 -8.80 20.42
C GLY A 526 21.49 -7.72 19.43
N THR A 527 21.10 -8.08 18.20
CA THR A 527 20.48 -7.14 17.24
C THR A 527 19.24 -6.47 17.85
N LEU A 528 18.39 -7.26 18.51
CA LEU A 528 17.28 -6.79 19.31
C LEU A 528 17.58 -6.95 20.79
N LYS A 529 17.33 -5.89 21.58
CA LYS A 529 17.48 -5.95 23.03
C LYS A 529 16.30 -6.70 23.65
N VAL A 530 16.53 -7.90 24.16
CA VAL A 530 15.51 -8.75 24.81
C VAL A 530 15.67 -8.70 26.33
N ARG A 531 14.55 -8.63 27.05
CA ARG A 531 14.47 -8.72 28.51
C ARG A 531 13.43 -9.75 28.94
N VAL A 532 13.82 -10.61 29.88
CA VAL A 532 12.98 -11.71 30.34
C VAL A 532 12.56 -11.48 31.79
N TYR A 533 11.26 -11.55 32.07
CA TYR A 533 10.71 -11.45 33.43
C TYR A 533 9.60 -12.48 33.65
N GLY A 534 9.61 -13.16 34.80
CA GLY A 534 8.56 -14.13 35.16
C GLY A 534 8.88 -15.57 34.78
N ASP A 535 10.08 -15.86 34.28
CA ASP A 535 10.49 -17.21 33.86
C ASP A 535 10.56 -18.22 35.03
N PHE A 536 10.70 -17.73 36.27
CA PHE A 536 10.65 -18.55 37.48
C PHE A 536 9.26 -19.13 37.79
N LEU A 537 8.19 -18.60 37.17
CA LEU A 537 6.83 -19.10 37.38
C LEU A 537 6.56 -20.31 36.47
N PRO A 538 6.00 -21.41 37.01
CA PRO A 538 5.74 -22.62 36.23
C PRO A 538 4.71 -22.36 35.12
N ARG A 539 4.87 -23.03 33.96
CA ARG A 539 3.90 -22.94 32.84
C ARG A 539 2.55 -23.61 33.14
N SER A 540 2.53 -24.57 34.08
CA SER A 540 1.35 -25.27 34.57
C SER A 540 1.67 -26.06 35.83
N ILE A 541 0.65 -26.45 36.59
CA ILE A 541 0.76 -27.43 37.68
C ILE A 541 -0.05 -28.65 37.27
N ILE A 542 0.57 -29.83 37.20
CA ILE A 542 -0.09 -31.10 36.80
C ILE A 542 -0.81 -30.95 35.43
N LYS A 543 -0.19 -30.26 34.46
CA LYS A 543 -0.76 -29.95 33.12
C LYS A 543 -2.09 -29.16 33.15
N MET A 544 -2.41 -28.51 34.27
CA MET A 544 -3.59 -27.65 34.44
C MET A 544 -3.18 -26.19 34.66
N GLY A 545 -4.06 -25.27 34.30
CA GLY A 545 -3.90 -23.83 34.59
C GLY A 545 -2.99 -23.06 33.64
N HIS A 546 -2.68 -23.57 32.45
CA HIS A 546 -1.77 -22.92 31.48
C HIS A 546 -2.05 -21.43 31.24
N ILE A 547 -3.32 -21.07 30.99
CA ILE A 547 -3.69 -19.67 30.75
C ILE A 547 -3.57 -18.81 32.02
N LEU A 548 -3.87 -19.37 33.19
CA LEU A 548 -3.74 -18.66 34.46
C LEU A 548 -2.26 -18.31 34.73
N PHE A 549 -1.36 -19.27 34.55
CA PHE A 549 0.08 -19.05 34.71
C PHE A 549 0.65 -18.13 33.61
N ALA A 550 0.13 -18.18 32.38
CA ALA A 550 0.49 -17.23 31.34
C ALA A 550 0.06 -15.79 31.71
N MET A 551 -1.16 -15.63 32.26
CA MET A 551 -1.63 -14.34 32.76
C MET A 551 -0.77 -13.84 33.92
N MET A 552 -0.46 -14.70 34.90
CA MET A 552 0.41 -14.36 36.04
C MET A 552 1.80 -13.88 35.58
N ARG A 553 2.42 -14.58 34.63
CA ARG A 553 3.72 -14.19 34.06
C ARG A 553 3.64 -12.85 33.35
N SER A 554 2.62 -12.64 32.52
CA SER A 554 2.38 -11.38 31.80
C SER A 554 2.13 -10.21 32.76
N THR A 555 1.35 -10.42 33.83
CA THR A 555 1.12 -9.44 34.91
C THR A 555 2.43 -9.10 35.63
N TYR A 556 3.22 -10.11 36.01
CA TYR A 556 4.51 -9.89 36.68
C TYR A 556 5.47 -9.09 35.78
N LEU A 557 5.57 -9.47 34.50
CA LEU A 557 6.38 -8.77 33.51
C LEU A 557 5.95 -7.31 33.39
N ALA A 558 4.64 -7.02 33.32
CA ALA A 558 4.14 -5.65 33.23
C ALA A 558 4.48 -4.81 34.46
N ILE A 559 4.37 -5.38 35.67
CA ILE A 559 4.76 -4.71 36.92
C ILE A 559 6.26 -4.39 36.90
N MET A 560 7.10 -5.37 36.53
CA MET A 560 8.54 -5.17 36.44
C MET A 560 8.92 -4.11 35.40
N MET A 561 8.26 -4.09 34.25
CA MET A 561 8.48 -3.06 33.23
C MET A 561 8.22 -1.64 33.74
N ILE A 562 7.10 -1.42 34.43
CA ILE A 562 6.74 -0.07 34.92
C ILE A 562 7.60 0.36 36.10
N THR A 563 8.09 -0.58 36.90
CA THR A 563 8.87 -0.28 38.12
C THR A 563 10.38 -0.15 37.89
N THR A 564 10.94 -0.74 36.82
CA THR A 564 12.40 -0.85 36.64
C THR A 564 12.98 -0.14 35.42
N GLN A 565 12.18 0.46 34.54
CA GLN A 565 12.64 0.91 33.22
C GLN A 565 12.21 2.37 32.91
N PRO A 566 12.92 3.04 31.97
CA PRO A 566 12.57 4.41 31.57
C PRO A 566 11.18 4.47 30.92
N ALA A 567 10.61 5.68 30.90
CA ALA A 567 9.35 5.95 30.24
C ALA A 567 9.41 5.57 28.74
N TYR A 568 8.47 4.74 28.31
CA TYR A 568 8.24 4.42 26.90
C TYR A 568 7.23 5.41 26.31
N ASP A 569 7.38 5.76 25.04
CA ASP A 569 6.40 6.56 24.32
C ASP A 569 5.26 5.64 23.81
N LEU A 570 5.60 4.42 23.36
CA LEU A 570 4.66 3.39 22.87
C LEU A 570 4.96 2.01 23.45
N MET A 571 3.92 1.25 23.77
CA MET A 571 3.98 -0.17 24.07
C MET A 571 3.13 -0.94 23.05
N ILE A 572 3.75 -1.89 22.35
CA ILE A 572 3.09 -2.79 21.40
C ILE A 572 2.92 -4.14 22.11
N VAL A 573 1.67 -4.53 22.34
CA VAL A 573 1.30 -5.75 23.07
C VAL A 573 0.72 -6.76 22.09
N ASP A 574 1.23 -7.99 22.13
CA ASP A 574 0.76 -9.10 21.29
C ASP A 574 0.24 -10.29 22.14
N GLN A 575 -0.72 -11.03 21.58
CA GLN A 575 -1.42 -12.21 22.13
C GLN A 575 -2.24 -11.95 23.40
N LEU A 576 -1.59 -11.59 24.51
CA LEU A 576 -2.22 -11.51 25.84
C LEU A 576 -2.46 -10.06 26.29
N SER A 577 -3.73 -9.64 26.30
CA SER A 577 -4.11 -8.27 26.67
C SER A 577 -4.12 -7.99 28.18
N VAL A 578 -3.92 -8.99 29.05
CA VAL A 578 -4.00 -8.86 30.52
C VAL A 578 -3.01 -7.84 31.11
N SER A 579 -1.93 -7.53 30.40
CA SER A 579 -0.91 -6.56 30.81
C SER A 579 -1.31 -5.11 30.52
N ILE A 580 -2.26 -4.87 29.61
CA ILE A 580 -2.70 -3.53 29.16
C ILE A 580 -3.19 -2.65 30.32
N PRO A 581 -4.03 -3.11 31.27
CA PRO A 581 -4.48 -2.27 32.40
C PRO A 581 -3.33 -1.79 33.28
N ILE A 582 -2.27 -2.59 33.40
CA ILE A 582 -1.08 -2.24 34.17
C ILE A 582 -0.29 -1.18 33.39
N PHE A 583 -0.05 -1.38 32.10
CA PHE A 583 0.63 -0.41 31.22
C PHE A 583 -0.05 0.96 31.18
N ARG A 584 -1.37 1.03 31.34
CA ARG A 584 -2.14 2.28 31.47
C ARG A 584 -1.82 3.10 32.72
N LEU A 585 -1.10 2.54 33.70
CA LEU A 585 -0.54 3.30 34.82
C LEU A 585 0.67 4.16 34.39
N SER A 586 1.24 3.88 33.22
CA SER A 586 2.27 4.71 32.59
C SER A 586 1.65 5.74 31.62
N ASN A 587 2.45 6.71 31.18
CA ASN A 587 2.04 7.68 30.16
C ASN A 587 2.20 7.15 28.71
N ALA A 588 2.68 5.91 28.54
CA ALA A 588 2.89 5.32 27.22
C ALA A 588 1.56 5.07 26.50
N LYS A 589 1.56 5.25 25.17
CA LYS A 589 0.47 4.78 24.31
C LYS A 589 0.52 3.27 24.16
N ILE A 590 -0.63 2.63 23.93
CA ILE A 590 -0.72 1.18 23.84
C ILE A 590 -1.37 0.76 22.52
N LEU A 591 -0.60 0.05 21.69
CA LEU A 591 -1.08 -0.62 20.48
C LEU A 591 -1.24 -2.11 20.77
N PHE A 592 -2.43 -2.67 20.59
CA PHE A 592 -2.65 -4.11 20.68
C PHE A 592 -2.66 -4.73 19.28
N TYR A 593 -1.69 -5.58 18.99
CA TYR A 593 -1.65 -6.34 17.74
C TYR A 593 -2.21 -7.74 17.98
N CYS A 594 -3.38 -8.01 17.42
CA CYS A 594 -4.06 -9.29 17.51
C CYS A 594 -3.85 -10.13 16.24
N HIS A 595 -2.94 -11.10 16.28
CA HIS A 595 -2.79 -12.09 15.20
C HIS A 595 -3.99 -13.04 15.07
N PHE A 596 -4.58 -13.41 16.21
CA PHE A 596 -5.84 -14.16 16.31
C PHE A 596 -6.35 -14.12 17.75
N PRO A 597 -7.67 -14.06 18.00
CA PRO A 597 -8.20 -14.02 19.37
C PRO A 597 -7.86 -15.28 20.20
N ASP A 598 -7.30 -15.10 21.39
CA ASP A 598 -6.94 -16.20 22.32
C ASP A 598 -8.18 -16.99 22.75
N LYS A 599 -9.33 -16.31 22.86
CA LYS A 599 -10.66 -16.88 23.07
C LYS A 599 -10.98 -18.10 22.17
N LEU A 600 -10.37 -18.17 20.99
CA LEU A 600 -10.59 -19.22 20.00
C LEU A 600 -9.46 -20.25 19.90
N LEU A 601 -8.32 -20.04 20.57
CA LEU A 601 -7.17 -20.94 20.53
C LEU A 601 -7.33 -22.21 21.37
N THR A 602 -8.43 -22.37 22.13
CA THR A 602 -8.69 -23.58 22.94
C THR A 602 -10.02 -24.25 22.60
N ALA A 603 -9.95 -25.56 22.29
CA ALA A 603 -11.12 -26.40 22.05
C ALA A 603 -11.95 -26.58 23.34
N ARG A 604 -13.23 -26.22 23.28
CA ARG A 604 -14.17 -26.18 24.42
C ARG A 604 -14.96 -27.48 24.53
N GLU A 605 -14.26 -28.60 24.67
CA GLU A 605 -14.84 -29.94 24.57
C GLU A 605 -15.67 -30.37 25.79
N SER A 606 -15.45 -29.78 26.98
CA SER A 606 -16.18 -30.13 28.21
C SER A 606 -16.89 -28.93 28.86
N ILE A 607 -17.99 -29.20 29.58
CA ILE A 607 -18.77 -28.19 30.32
C ILE A 607 -17.89 -27.47 31.37
N LEU A 608 -17.01 -28.22 32.05
CA LEU A 608 -16.08 -27.67 33.03
C LEU A 608 -15.07 -26.70 32.39
N LYS A 609 -14.52 -27.04 31.21
CA LYS A 609 -13.62 -26.14 30.45
C LYS A 609 -14.36 -24.89 29.95
N LYS A 610 -15.64 -25.02 29.57
CA LYS A 610 -16.49 -23.87 29.18
C LYS A 610 -16.68 -22.90 30.34
N LEU A 611 -17.07 -23.41 31.52
CA LEU A 611 -17.25 -22.58 32.72
C LEU A 611 -15.93 -21.91 33.18
N TYR A 612 -14.81 -22.65 33.14
CA TYR A 612 -13.48 -22.12 33.45
C TYR A 612 -13.06 -20.95 32.54
N ARG A 613 -13.47 -20.98 31.26
CA ARG A 613 -13.11 -19.95 30.27
C ARG A 613 -13.96 -18.69 30.33
N ILE A 614 -15.20 -18.73 30.84
CA ILE A 614 -16.08 -17.55 30.93
C ILE A 614 -15.39 -16.33 31.57
N PRO A 615 -14.80 -16.42 32.79
CA PRO A 615 -14.18 -15.27 33.42
C PRO A 615 -12.91 -14.80 32.67
N VAL A 616 -12.18 -15.72 32.05
CA VAL A 616 -10.95 -15.43 31.29
C VAL A 616 -11.29 -14.69 29.99
N ASP A 617 -12.29 -15.18 29.24
CA ASP A 617 -12.76 -14.56 28.01
C ASP A 617 -13.32 -13.15 28.27
N TYR A 618 -14.01 -12.97 29.40
CA TYR A 618 -14.51 -11.67 29.82
C TYR A 618 -13.36 -10.71 30.15
N ALA A 619 -12.36 -11.19 30.90
CA ALA A 619 -11.17 -10.41 31.21
C ALA A 619 -10.43 -9.99 29.92
N GLU A 620 -10.19 -10.93 29.00
CA GLU A 620 -9.51 -10.68 27.71
C GLU A 620 -10.23 -9.59 26.89
N GLU A 621 -11.56 -9.67 26.78
CA GLU A 621 -12.36 -8.66 26.07
C GLU A 621 -12.26 -7.27 26.72
N LEU A 622 -12.35 -7.20 28.04
CA LEU A 622 -12.24 -5.96 28.79
C LEU A 622 -10.83 -5.35 28.69
N THR A 623 -9.78 -6.16 28.82
CA THR A 623 -8.41 -5.68 28.79
C THR A 623 -7.98 -5.26 27.39
N THR A 624 -8.44 -5.97 26.34
CA THR A 624 -8.21 -5.58 24.95
C THR A 624 -8.86 -4.23 24.63
N LYS A 625 -10.07 -3.96 25.14
CA LYS A 625 -10.76 -2.67 24.98
C LYS A 625 -9.97 -1.49 25.57
N MET A 626 -9.05 -1.75 26.50
CA MET A 626 -8.23 -0.71 27.12
C MET A 626 -7.03 -0.30 26.24
N ALA A 627 -6.78 -0.87 25.06
CA ALA A 627 -5.74 -0.38 24.15
C ALA A 627 -6.10 1.02 23.58
N ASP A 628 -5.11 1.80 23.15
CA ASP A 628 -5.36 3.05 22.40
C ASP A 628 -5.74 2.76 20.94
N GLU A 629 -5.17 1.69 20.37
CA GLU A 629 -5.47 1.22 19.02
C GLU A 629 -5.36 -0.31 18.95
N ILE A 630 -6.15 -0.92 18.05
CA ILE A 630 -6.21 -2.37 17.86
C ILE A 630 -6.01 -2.67 16.38
N VAL A 631 -5.00 -3.48 16.07
CA VAL A 631 -4.71 -3.93 14.70
C VAL A 631 -4.74 -5.45 14.61
N VAL A 632 -5.08 -5.96 13.42
CA VAL A 632 -5.14 -7.39 13.11
C VAL A 632 -4.36 -7.69 11.82
N ASN A 633 -3.93 -8.94 11.64
CA ASN A 633 -3.08 -9.32 10.51
C ASN A 633 -3.81 -9.50 9.16
N SER A 634 -5.14 -9.57 9.18
CA SER A 634 -5.96 -9.81 7.99
C SER A 634 -7.41 -9.34 8.18
N ALA A 635 -8.11 -9.11 7.08
CA ALA A 635 -9.54 -8.83 7.08
C ALA A 635 -10.34 -10.03 7.62
N PHE A 636 -9.91 -11.26 7.35
CA PHE A 636 -10.49 -12.45 7.96
C PHE A 636 -10.40 -12.41 9.49
N THR A 637 -9.21 -12.13 10.03
CA THR A 637 -9.01 -11.99 11.48
C THR A 637 -9.83 -10.82 12.04
N SER A 638 -10.01 -9.73 11.29
CA SER A 638 -10.89 -8.61 11.67
C SER A 638 -12.33 -9.08 11.88
N THR A 639 -12.89 -9.87 10.95
CA THR A 639 -14.25 -10.42 11.09
C THR A 639 -14.34 -11.41 12.25
N ILE A 640 -13.33 -12.26 12.45
CA ILE A 640 -13.28 -13.18 13.59
C ILE A 640 -13.19 -12.41 14.91
N PHE A 641 -12.42 -11.32 14.96
CA PHE A 641 -12.29 -10.44 16.11
C PHE A 641 -13.64 -9.84 16.51
N GLU A 642 -14.39 -9.26 15.56
CA GLU A 642 -15.72 -8.70 15.80
C GLU A 642 -16.70 -9.74 16.39
N SER A 643 -16.68 -10.96 15.84
CA SER A 643 -17.55 -12.03 16.32
C SER A 643 -17.18 -12.53 17.73
N SER A 644 -15.89 -12.43 18.09
CA SER A 644 -15.31 -12.91 19.34
C SER A 644 -15.44 -11.90 20.48
N PHE A 645 -15.25 -10.62 20.18
CA PHE A 645 -15.24 -9.48 21.11
C PHE A 645 -16.42 -8.54 20.88
N ARG A 646 -17.64 -9.04 21.11
CA ARG A 646 -18.92 -8.36 20.82
C ARG A 646 -19.12 -7.03 21.54
N ARG A 647 -18.39 -6.77 22.64
CA ARG A 647 -18.48 -5.53 23.44
C ARG A 647 -17.50 -4.45 22.98
N ILE A 648 -16.59 -4.77 22.06
CA ILE A 648 -15.70 -3.80 21.41
C ILE A 648 -16.42 -3.34 20.13
N ARG A 649 -16.82 -2.07 20.06
CA ARG A 649 -17.61 -1.54 18.92
C ARG A 649 -16.72 -1.19 17.73
N LYS A 650 -15.44 -0.93 17.98
CA LYS A 650 -14.47 -0.56 16.96
C LYS A 650 -14.01 -1.79 16.17
N ARG A 651 -14.13 -1.70 14.84
CA ARG A 651 -13.50 -2.66 13.92
C ARG A 651 -11.99 -2.44 13.89
N PRO A 652 -11.16 -3.47 14.15
CA PRO A 652 -9.70 -3.33 14.09
C PRO A 652 -9.21 -2.99 12.69
N GLN A 653 -8.19 -2.14 12.60
CA GLN A 653 -7.49 -1.89 11.33
C GLN A 653 -6.66 -3.11 10.92
N VAL A 654 -6.53 -3.34 9.62
CA VAL A 654 -5.74 -4.46 9.10
C VAL A 654 -4.31 -3.99 8.83
N LEU A 655 -3.34 -4.68 9.41
CA LEU A 655 -1.92 -4.48 9.21
C LEU A 655 -1.32 -5.79 8.69
N HIS A 656 -1.09 -5.88 7.38
CA HIS A 656 -0.69 -7.15 6.75
C HIS A 656 0.76 -7.53 7.05
N PRO A 657 1.04 -8.77 7.50
CA PRO A 657 2.40 -9.28 7.64
C PRO A 657 3.24 -9.07 6.38
N GLY A 658 4.47 -8.56 6.55
CA GLY A 658 5.42 -8.36 5.46
C GLY A 658 6.46 -9.47 5.35
N LEU A 659 6.94 -9.73 4.13
CA LEU A 659 8.06 -10.63 3.85
C LEU A 659 9.37 -9.87 3.64
N GLN A 660 10.46 -10.39 4.21
CA GLN A 660 11.81 -9.93 3.91
C GLN A 660 12.25 -10.45 2.54
N ILE A 661 12.04 -9.66 1.50
CA ILE A 661 12.25 -10.04 0.09
C ILE A 661 13.66 -10.56 -0.18
N SER A 662 14.69 -9.95 0.41
CA SER A 662 16.09 -10.35 0.22
C SER A 662 16.40 -11.78 0.67
N ALA A 663 15.57 -12.36 1.54
CA ALA A 663 15.70 -13.77 1.94
C ALA A 663 15.27 -14.76 0.85
N TYR A 664 14.57 -14.28 -0.20
CA TYR A 664 14.03 -15.10 -1.29
C TYR A 664 14.61 -14.73 -2.66
N ILE A 665 15.13 -13.51 -2.82
CA ILE A 665 15.75 -13.01 -4.07
C ILE A 665 17.28 -12.96 -3.90
N GLY A 666 18.02 -13.68 -4.75
CA GLY A 666 19.49 -13.60 -4.80
C GLY A 666 20.27 -14.75 -4.16
N GLN A 667 19.62 -15.72 -3.51
CA GLN A 667 20.28 -16.95 -3.03
C GLN A 667 20.53 -18.01 -4.12
N ASN A 668 20.08 -17.76 -5.36
CA ASN A 668 20.33 -18.62 -6.53
C ASN A 668 21.76 -18.47 -7.11
N THR A 669 22.70 -17.84 -6.39
CA THR A 669 24.09 -17.66 -6.85
C THR A 669 25.01 -18.82 -6.47
N ASN A 670 24.58 -19.74 -5.59
CA ASN A 670 25.27 -21.00 -5.39
C ASN A 670 24.70 -22.04 -6.37
N ASP A 671 25.58 -22.68 -7.14
CA ASP A 671 25.24 -23.85 -7.94
C ASP A 671 24.42 -24.83 -7.06
N PRO A 672 23.17 -25.18 -7.39
CA PRO A 672 22.36 -26.13 -6.62
C PRO A 672 23.06 -27.47 -6.43
N LEU A 673 24.03 -27.79 -7.30
CA LEU A 673 24.90 -28.95 -7.18
C LEU A 673 25.92 -28.82 -6.07
N SER A 674 26.16 -27.65 -5.46
CA SER A 674 27.15 -27.45 -4.40
C SER A 674 26.66 -27.77 -2.99
N ASP A 675 25.34 -27.79 -2.77
CA ASP A 675 24.72 -28.14 -1.49
C ASP A 675 24.22 -29.59 -1.51
N ASP A 676 24.87 -30.48 -0.75
CA ASP A 676 24.52 -31.90 -0.68
C ASP A 676 23.07 -32.16 -0.23
N SER A 677 22.48 -31.24 0.55
CA SER A 677 21.10 -31.35 1.02
C SER A 677 20.06 -31.03 -0.06
N ILE A 678 20.42 -30.18 -1.04
CA ILE A 678 19.62 -29.89 -2.24
C ILE A 678 19.86 -30.97 -3.29
N ARG A 679 21.11 -31.42 -3.45
CA ARG A 679 21.53 -32.46 -4.39
C ARG A 679 20.72 -33.76 -4.20
N ALA A 680 20.43 -34.10 -2.94
CA ALA A 680 19.57 -35.23 -2.58
C ALA A 680 18.14 -35.14 -3.15
N MET A 681 17.60 -33.92 -3.32
CA MET A 681 16.22 -33.66 -3.68
C MET A 681 15.98 -33.42 -5.18
N LEU A 682 17.04 -33.30 -5.96
CA LEU A 682 16.98 -33.04 -7.41
C LEU A 682 16.11 -34.10 -8.11
N SER A 683 15.25 -33.64 -9.02
CA SER A 683 14.40 -34.50 -9.83
C SER A 683 14.09 -33.84 -11.16
N ASN A 684 13.99 -34.66 -12.21
CA ASN A 684 13.51 -34.24 -13.53
C ASN A 684 11.97 -34.26 -13.63
N LYS A 685 11.26 -34.61 -12.55
CA LYS A 685 9.80 -34.63 -12.48
C LYS A 685 9.21 -33.24 -12.31
N THR A 686 8.07 -32.99 -12.94
CA THR A 686 7.26 -31.80 -12.70
C THR A 686 6.73 -31.86 -11.27
N THR A 687 7.17 -30.91 -10.45
CA THR A 687 6.98 -30.96 -9.00
C THR A 687 5.93 -29.96 -8.54
N PHE A 688 4.93 -30.43 -7.80
CA PHE A 688 4.11 -29.62 -6.91
C PHE A 688 4.71 -29.63 -5.52
N VAL A 689 4.49 -28.57 -4.74
CA VAL A 689 4.97 -28.50 -3.35
C VAL A 689 3.83 -28.12 -2.41
N SER A 690 3.79 -28.69 -1.21
CA SER A 690 2.97 -28.21 -0.11
C SER A 690 3.89 -27.90 1.07
N ILE A 691 3.86 -26.67 1.57
CA ILE A 691 4.68 -26.21 2.70
C ILE A 691 3.78 -25.91 3.89
N ASN A 692 3.73 -26.82 4.87
CA ASN A 692 2.88 -26.71 6.06
C ASN A 692 3.47 -27.47 7.25
N ARG A 693 3.05 -27.12 8.47
CA ARG A 693 3.33 -27.98 9.64
C ARG A 693 2.58 -29.30 9.51
N PHE A 694 3.18 -30.38 10.01
CA PHE A 694 2.57 -31.72 10.03
C PHE A 694 1.47 -31.83 11.11
N GLU A 695 0.43 -31.00 11.00
CA GLU A 695 -0.70 -30.92 11.94
C GLU A 695 -2.02 -31.23 11.20
N ARG A 696 -2.96 -31.96 11.83
CA ARG A 696 -4.19 -32.42 11.14
C ARG A 696 -5.03 -31.28 10.61
N LYS A 697 -5.08 -30.14 11.33
CA LYS A 697 -5.80 -28.93 10.91
C LYS A 697 -5.29 -28.30 9.60
N LYS A 698 -4.06 -28.63 9.16
CA LYS A 698 -3.49 -28.12 7.90
C LYS A 698 -3.99 -28.89 6.67
N ASN A 699 -4.77 -29.96 6.88
CA ASN A 699 -5.42 -30.72 5.82
C ASN A 699 -4.47 -31.19 4.70
N LEU A 700 -3.32 -31.73 5.10
CA LEU A 700 -2.31 -32.27 4.16
C LEU A 700 -2.81 -33.48 3.37
N ALA A 701 -3.75 -34.27 3.91
CA ALA A 701 -4.37 -35.39 3.23
C ALA A 701 -5.04 -34.96 1.91
N LEU A 702 -5.75 -33.82 1.91
CA LEU A 702 -6.40 -33.28 0.70
C LEU A 702 -5.41 -33.05 -0.46
N ALA A 703 -4.19 -32.60 -0.17
CA ALA A 703 -3.17 -32.41 -1.21
C ALA A 703 -2.75 -33.76 -1.83
N ILE A 704 -2.59 -34.79 -1.00
CA ILE A 704 -2.23 -36.15 -1.44
C ILE A 704 -3.36 -36.78 -2.25
N GLU A 705 -4.61 -36.69 -1.78
CA GLU A 705 -5.79 -37.25 -2.46
C GLU A 705 -6.05 -36.56 -3.82
N SER A 706 -5.91 -35.23 -3.86
CA SER A 706 -6.03 -34.46 -5.11
C SER A 706 -4.92 -34.84 -6.09
N PHE A 707 -3.68 -34.97 -5.61
CA PHE A 707 -2.56 -35.42 -6.44
C PHE A 707 -2.76 -36.86 -6.94
N ALA A 708 -3.25 -37.77 -6.11
CA ALA A 708 -3.55 -39.15 -6.49
C ALA A 708 -4.58 -39.22 -7.63
N THR A 709 -5.59 -38.36 -7.58
CA THR A 709 -6.63 -38.28 -8.62
C THR A 709 -6.04 -37.88 -9.97
N ILE A 710 -5.10 -36.94 -9.99
CA ILE A 710 -4.39 -36.53 -11.20
C ILE A 710 -3.46 -37.62 -11.71
N VAL A 711 -2.71 -38.28 -10.81
CA VAL A 711 -1.83 -39.39 -11.19
C VAL A 711 -2.60 -40.51 -11.89
N LYS A 712 -3.83 -40.79 -11.49
CA LYS A 712 -4.70 -41.80 -12.14
C LYS A 712 -5.21 -41.37 -13.51
N GLY A 713 -5.37 -40.06 -13.75
CA GLY A 713 -6.02 -39.52 -14.95
C GLY A 713 -5.12 -38.77 -15.93
N TYR A 714 -3.81 -38.66 -15.67
CA TYR A 714 -2.87 -37.88 -16.48
C TYR A 714 -1.89 -38.75 -17.27
N ASP A 715 -1.80 -38.55 -18.59
CA ASP A 715 -1.00 -39.37 -19.53
C ASP A 715 0.51 -39.45 -19.19
N LYS A 716 1.04 -38.50 -18.41
CA LYS A 716 2.47 -38.43 -18.00
C LYS A 716 2.62 -38.49 -16.48
N SER A 717 1.80 -39.29 -15.81
CA SER A 717 1.74 -39.38 -14.34
C SER A 717 3.03 -39.89 -13.69
N ASP A 718 3.85 -40.64 -14.41
CA ASP A 718 5.19 -41.08 -14.01
C ASP A 718 6.18 -39.91 -13.84
N LYS A 719 5.91 -38.78 -14.53
CA LYS A 719 6.71 -37.55 -14.49
C LYS A 719 6.23 -36.54 -13.43
N LEU A 720 5.20 -36.85 -12.66
CA LEU A 720 4.69 -35.97 -11.61
C LEU A 720 5.28 -36.32 -10.24
N ARG A 721 5.49 -35.29 -9.42
CA ARG A 721 5.93 -35.42 -8.03
C ARG A 721 5.21 -34.39 -7.15
N LEU A 722 4.90 -34.77 -5.92
CA LEU A 722 4.47 -33.86 -4.86
C LEU A 722 5.48 -33.90 -3.71
N VAL A 723 5.99 -32.73 -3.30
CA VAL A 723 6.84 -32.59 -2.12
C VAL A 723 6.00 -32.02 -0.96
N MET A 724 5.89 -32.79 0.11
CA MET A 724 5.22 -32.42 1.37
C MET A 724 6.30 -31.99 2.37
N ALA A 725 6.46 -30.68 2.53
CA ALA A 725 7.52 -30.07 3.33
C ALA A 725 6.96 -29.21 4.46
N GLY A 726 7.74 -29.01 5.52
CA GLY A 726 7.42 -28.01 6.54
C GLY A 726 7.65 -28.47 7.97
N GLY A 727 7.18 -27.67 8.93
CA GLY A 727 7.60 -27.78 10.32
C GLY A 727 7.23 -29.13 10.93
N TYR A 728 8.25 -29.80 11.45
CA TYR A 728 8.15 -31.07 12.15
C TYR A 728 9.02 -31.04 13.41
N ASP A 729 8.40 -31.28 14.56
CA ASP A 729 9.07 -31.45 15.84
C ASP A 729 8.84 -32.88 16.35
N PRO A 730 9.88 -33.73 16.48
CA PRO A 730 9.75 -35.11 16.95
C PRO A 730 9.28 -35.21 18.41
N ARG A 731 9.33 -34.11 19.18
CA ARG A 731 8.82 -34.04 20.57
C ARG A 731 7.30 -33.85 20.61
N VAL A 732 6.69 -33.45 19.50
CA VAL A 732 5.24 -33.24 19.38
C VAL A 732 4.60 -34.50 18.81
N THR A 733 3.87 -35.22 19.66
CA THR A 733 3.23 -36.50 19.31
C THR A 733 2.37 -36.41 18.03
N GLU A 734 1.60 -35.33 17.87
CA GLU A 734 0.76 -35.11 16.68
C GLU A 734 1.57 -35.12 15.37
N ASN A 735 2.74 -34.47 15.35
CA ASN A 735 3.57 -34.39 14.14
C ASN A 735 4.04 -35.77 13.69
N VAL A 736 4.45 -36.60 14.66
CA VAL A 736 4.96 -37.96 14.42
C VAL A 736 3.83 -38.86 13.91
N GLU A 737 2.69 -38.86 14.61
CA GLU A 737 1.53 -39.66 14.25
C GLU A 737 0.97 -39.27 12.87
N TYR A 738 0.81 -37.97 12.62
CA TYR A 738 0.19 -37.52 11.37
C TYR A 738 1.09 -37.78 10.16
N LEU A 739 2.42 -37.67 10.29
CA LEU A 739 3.34 -38.09 9.22
C LEU A 739 3.18 -39.58 8.89
N ALA A 740 3.02 -40.44 9.91
CA ALA A 740 2.77 -41.87 9.70
C ALA A 740 1.41 -42.13 9.04
N GLU A 741 0.37 -41.39 9.44
CA GLU A 741 -0.96 -41.45 8.80
C GLU A 741 -0.91 -41.05 7.32
N LEU A 742 -0.20 -39.98 6.98
CA LEU A 742 -0.03 -39.53 5.60
C LEU A 742 0.76 -40.55 4.76
N ALA A 743 1.77 -41.20 5.34
CA ALA A 743 2.49 -42.27 4.66
C ALA A 743 1.59 -43.50 4.41
N ALA A 744 0.76 -43.88 5.38
CA ALA A 744 -0.23 -44.95 5.21
C ALA A 744 -1.28 -44.58 4.15
N LEU A 745 -1.70 -43.31 4.09
CA LEU A 745 -2.59 -42.80 3.04
C LEU A 745 -1.96 -42.92 1.64
N CYS A 746 -0.67 -42.59 1.48
CA CYS A 746 0.04 -42.81 0.22
C CYS A 746 0.00 -44.29 -0.20
N ALA A 747 0.26 -45.22 0.74
CA ALA A 747 0.19 -46.65 0.47
C ALA A 747 -1.23 -47.10 0.05
N ALA A 748 -2.26 -46.60 0.72
CA ALA A 748 -3.66 -46.89 0.39
C ALA A 748 -4.09 -46.36 -0.99
N LEU A 749 -3.48 -45.25 -1.43
CA LEU A 749 -3.72 -44.64 -2.74
C LEU A 749 -2.80 -45.18 -3.85
N SER A 750 -1.98 -46.19 -3.55
CA SER A 750 -0.98 -46.77 -4.46
C SER A 750 0.06 -45.75 -4.96
N LEU A 751 0.41 -44.76 -4.13
CA LEU A 751 1.45 -43.77 -4.40
C LEU A 751 2.76 -44.18 -3.73
N THR A 752 3.85 -44.18 -4.49
CA THR A 752 5.20 -44.40 -3.94
C THR A 752 5.65 -43.17 -3.15
N HIS A 753 6.12 -43.37 -1.92
CA HIS A 753 6.59 -42.29 -1.07
C HIS A 753 7.98 -42.55 -0.48
N HIS A 754 8.68 -41.46 -0.15
CA HIS A 754 9.95 -41.50 0.56
C HIS A 754 10.01 -40.35 1.57
N THR A 755 10.76 -40.52 2.66
CA THR A 755 10.85 -39.51 3.71
C THR A 755 12.31 -39.21 4.01
N ILE A 756 12.69 -37.92 4.03
CA ILE A 756 14.05 -37.46 4.34
C ILE A 756 14.01 -36.63 5.60
N PHE A 757 14.68 -37.12 6.66
CA PHE A 757 14.86 -36.34 7.88
C PHE A 757 16.16 -35.50 7.79
N PRO A 758 16.17 -34.23 8.25
CA PRO A 758 17.29 -33.29 8.10
C PRO A 758 18.65 -33.76 8.64
N MET A 759 18.66 -34.72 9.57
CA MET A 759 19.87 -35.22 10.25
C MET A 759 20.36 -36.57 9.72
N GLN A 760 19.77 -37.12 8.66
CA GLN A 760 20.19 -38.40 8.08
C GLN A 760 21.09 -38.20 6.86
N PRO A 761 22.19 -38.97 6.70
CA PRO A 761 23.03 -38.89 5.52
C PRO A 761 22.22 -39.22 4.26
N SER A 762 22.39 -38.39 3.23
CA SER A 762 21.70 -38.44 1.94
C SER A 762 21.70 -39.86 1.35
N LYS A 763 20.60 -40.60 1.56
CA LYS A 763 20.29 -41.77 0.74
C LYS A 763 19.69 -41.27 -0.56
N ALA A 764 20.12 -41.85 -1.68
CA ALA A 764 19.56 -41.52 -2.98
C ALA A 764 18.03 -41.77 -2.97
N ILE A 765 17.25 -40.74 -3.32
CA ILE A 765 15.80 -40.87 -3.45
C ILE A 765 15.50 -41.80 -4.63
N PRO A 766 14.70 -42.87 -4.44
CA PRO A 766 14.28 -43.71 -5.55
C PRO A 766 13.59 -42.90 -6.63
N GLN A 767 13.97 -43.04 -7.91
CA GLN A 767 13.35 -42.30 -9.01
C GLN A 767 11.85 -42.58 -9.16
N SER A 768 11.39 -43.73 -8.67
CA SER A 768 9.96 -44.09 -8.64
C SER A 768 9.15 -43.24 -7.66
N THR A 769 9.76 -42.51 -6.72
CA THR A 769 9.07 -41.71 -5.68
C THR A 769 8.14 -40.67 -6.31
N GLN A 770 6.86 -40.70 -5.91
CA GLN A 770 5.84 -39.71 -6.30
C GLN A 770 5.58 -38.70 -5.19
N ILE A 771 5.58 -39.14 -3.92
CA ILE A 771 5.44 -38.27 -2.74
C ILE A 771 6.75 -38.22 -1.98
N LEU A 772 7.37 -37.04 -1.87
CA LEU A 772 8.50 -36.83 -0.95
C LEU A 772 8.01 -36.12 0.31
N PHE A 773 8.18 -36.76 1.46
CA PHE A 773 8.05 -36.09 2.75
C PHE A 773 9.40 -35.50 3.18
N LEU A 774 9.40 -34.20 3.50
CA LEU A 774 10.56 -33.46 4.00
C LEU A 774 10.20 -32.80 5.35
N PRO A 775 10.30 -33.54 6.46
CA PRO A 775 9.97 -33.05 7.80
C PRO A 775 11.06 -32.08 8.26
N SER A 776 10.76 -30.79 8.21
CA SER A 776 11.67 -29.64 8.35
C SER A 776 12.67 -29.49 7.19
N PHE A 777 13.04 -28.25 6.88
CA PHE A 777 13.95 -27.90 5.79
C PHE A 777 14.82 -26.70 6.13
N THR A 778 15.94 -26.55 5.42
CA THR A 778 16.77 -25.34 5.47
C THR A 778 16.19 -24.22 4.59
N ASN A 779 16.61 -22.97 4.81
CA ASN A 779 16.23 -21.85 3.94
C ASN A 779 16.60 -22.10 2.47
N ALA A 780 17.75 -22.73 2.22
CA ALA A 780 18.20 -23.07 0.88
C ALA A 780 17.28 -24.12 0.21
N GLN A 781 16.88 -25.16 0.94
CA GLN A 781 15.91 -26.14 0.47
C GLN A 781 14.53 -25.52 0.20
N ARG A 782 14.05 -24.60 1.06
CA ARG A 782 12.81 -23.84 0.83
C ARG A 782 12.86 -23.06 -0.48
N THR A 783 13.91 -22.24 -0.66
CA THR A 783 14.09 -21.40 -1.84
C THR A 783 14.18 -22.26 -3.11
N TYR A 784 14.90 -23.37 -3.04
CA TYR A 784 14.97 -24.34 -4.14
C TYR A 784 13.58 -24.92 -4.48
N LEU A 785 12.84 -25.41 -3.47
CA LEU A 785 11.52 -25.99 -3.69
C LEU A 785 10.55 -24.99 -4.31
N LEU A 786 10.49 -23.76 -3.80
CA LEU A 786 9.58 -22.74 -4.32
C LEU A 786 9.99 -22.26 -5.72
N SER A 787 11.28 -22.13 -6.01
CA SER A 787 11.74 -21.67 -7.34
C SER A 787 11.66 -22.73 -8.44
N THR A 788 11.60 -24.02 -8.09
CA THR A 788 11.57 -25.13 -9.07
C THR A 788 10.23 -25.83 -9.19
N SER A 789 9.31 -25.63 -8.24
CA SER A 789 7.97 -26.23 -8.28
C SER A 789 7.04 -25.46 -9.22
N ILE A 790 6.18 -26.18 -9.93
CA ILE A 790 5.21 -25.58 -10.86
C ILE A 790 4.09 -24.84 -10.13
N ALA A 791 3.69 -25.34 -8.96
CA ALA A 791 2.73 -24.69 -8.07
C ALA A 791 2.86 -25.16 -6.61
N LEU A 792 2.50 -24.27 -5.69
CA LEU A 792 2.26 -24.53 -4.27
C LEU A 792 0.81 -24.98 -4.07
N LEU A 793 0.60 -26.06 -3.32
CA LEU A 793 -0.69 -26.53 -2.81
C LEU A 793 -0.87 -26.11 -1.35
N TYR A 794 -1.73 -25.11 -1.12
CA TYR A 794 -2.00 -24.55 0.20
C TYR A 794 -3.42 -24.93 0.68
N THR A 795 -3.51 -26.11 1.31
CA THR A 795 -4.75 -26.71 1.81
C THR A 795 -5.27 -26.27 3.19
N PRO A 796 -4.56 -25.47 4.02
CA PRO A 796 -5.12 -25.01 5.29
C PRO A 796 -6.40 -24.18 5.11
N LYS A 797 -7.47 -24.61 5.78
CA LYS A 797 -8.75 -23.90 5.81
C LYS A 797 -8.77 -22.87 6.93
N ASN A 798 -9.41 -21.72 6.70
CA ASN A 798 -9.59 -20.65 7.68
C ASN A 798 -8.25 -20.20 8.31
N GLU A 799 -7.16 -20.28 7.55
CA GLU A 799 -5.86 -19.77 7.99
C GLU A 799 -5.97 -18.27 8.22
N HIS A 800 -5.27 -17.76 9.24
CA HIS A 800 -5.45 -16.36 9.63
C HIS A 800 -4.95 -15.40 8.55
N PHE A 801 -3.82 -15.71 7.88
CA PHE A 801 -3.26 -14.86 6.82
C PHE A 801 -2.74 -15.66 5.61
N GLY A 802 -1.87 -16.65 5.84
CA GLY A 802 -1.26 -17.42 4.77
C GLY A 802 0.03 -16.78 4.24
N ILE A 803 1.08 -16.80 5.06
CA ILE A 803 2.42 -16.29 4.68
C ILE A 803 3.09 -17.14 3.59
N VAL A 804 2.87 -18.47 3.61
CA VAL A 804 3.46 -19.41 2.66
C VAL A 804 3.02 -19.15 1.21
N PRO A 805 1.74 -18.84 0.92
CA PRO A 805 1.33 -18.27 -0.36
C PRO A 805 2.20 -17.11 -0.85
N LEU A 806 2.54 -16.16 0.02
CA LEU A 806 3.40 -15.03 -0.34
C LEU A 806 4.85 -15.47 -0.60
N GLU A 807 5.37 -16.44 0.18
CA GLU A 807 6.69 -17.04 -0.06
C GLU A 807 6.76 -17.72 -1.44
N ALA A 808 5.70 -18.42 -1.84
CA ALA A 808 5.60 -19.01 -3.17
C ALA A 808 5.52 -17.91 -4.25
N MET A 809 4.67 -16.91 -4.06
CA MET A 809 4.49 -15.81 -5.01
C MET A 809 5.77 -15.01 -5.24
N ILE A 810 6.55 -14.68 -4.21
CA ILE A 810 7.83 -13.96 -4.38
C ILE A 810 8.84 -14.78 -5.18
N SER A 811 8.83 -16.11 -5.03
CA SER A 811 9.62 -17.03 -5.85
C SER A 811 9.02 -17.28 -7.25
N SER A 812 7.92 -16.61 -7.62
CA SER A 812 7.14 -16.83 -8.85
C SER A 812 6.57 -18.25 -9.00
N CYS A 813 6.39 -18.96 -7.89
CA CYS A 813 5.65 -20.21 -7.85
C CYS A 813 4.14 -19.90 -7.83
N ILE A 814 3.38 -20.55 -8.72
CA ILE A 814 1.92 -20.38 -8.76
C ILE A 814 1.31 -20.91 -7.46
N VAL A 815 0.32 -20.21 -6.90
CA VAL A 815 -0.37 -20.68 -5.69
C VAL A 815 -1.72 -21.28 -6.03
N ILE A 816 -2.00 -22.48 -5.56
CA ILE A 816 -3.35 -23.06 -5.48
C ILE A 816 -3.70 -23.15 -4.00
N ALA A 817 -4.67 -22.35 -3.55
CA ALA A 817 -5.00 -22.22 -2.15
C ALA A 817 -6.49 -22.41 -1.87
N SER A 818 -6.80 -22.84 -0.66
CA SER A 818 -8.16 -22.84 -0.11
C SER A 818 -8.82 -21.46 -0.29
N ASN A 819 -10.05 -21.44 -0.79
CA ASN A 819 -10.90 -20.24 -0.90
C ASN A 819 -11.52 -19.86 0.46
N SER A 820 -10.69 -19.82 1.51
CA SER A 820 -11.10 -19.51 2.87
C SER A 820 -9.99 -18.79 3.61
N GLY A 821 -10.34 -18.08 4.70
CA GLY A 821 -9.36 -17.37 5.52
C GLY A 821 -8.58 -16.28 4.78
N GLY A 822 -7.35 -16.05 5.26
CA GLY A 822 -6.39 -15.09 4.75
C GLY A 822 -5.83 -15.35 3.33
N PRO A 823 -5.76 -16.59 2.80
CA PRO A 823 -5.42 -16.81 1.39
C PRO A 823 -6.22 -15.98 0.39
N LYS A 824 -7.47 -15.62 0.72
CA LYS A 824 -8.31 -14.74 -0.11
C LYS A 824 -7.79 -13.29 -0.22
N GLU A 825 -6.90 -12.89 0.67
CA GLU A 825 -6.30 -11.56 0.70
C GLU A 825 -4.92 -11.57 0.01
N THR A 826 -4.18 -12.66 0.17
CA THR A 826 -2.85 -12.82 -0.44
C THR A 826 -2.94 -13.15 -1.92
N VAL A 827 -3.83 -14.07 -2.32
CA VAL A 827 -3.98 -14.56 -3.69
C VAL A 827 -5.19 -13.94 -4.39
N VAL A 828 -4.94 -13.29 -5.54
CA VAL A 828 -5.99 -12.87 -6.48
C VAL A 828 -6.30 -14.02 -7.44
N ASN A 829 -7.52 -14.56 -7.34
CA ASN A 829 -7.96 -15.73 -8.11
C ASN A 829 -7.87 -15.50 -9.63
N ASN A 830 -7.35 -16.49 -10.36
CA ASN A 830 -7.05 -16.48 -11.80
C ASN A 830 -6.03 -15.42 -12.27
N VAL A 831 -5.44 -14.62 -11.36
CA VAL A 831 -4.47 -13.56 -11.70
C VAL A 831 -3.09 -13.91 -11.15
N THR A 832 -3.00 -14.16 -9.85
CA THR A 832 -1.74 -14.48 -9.15
C THR A 832 -1.67 -15.94 -8.67
N GLY A 833 -2.79 -16.65 -8.78
CA GLY A 833 -2.96 -18.03 -8.36
C GLY A 833 -4.44 -18.44 -8.48
N TYR A 834 -4.79 -19.59 -7.88
CA TYR A 834 -6.14 -20.12 -7.86
C TYR A 834 -6.65 -20.23 -6.42
N LEU A 835 -7.84 -19.68 -6.18
CA LEU A 835 -8.61 -19.93 -4.97
C LEU A 835 -9.67 -20.99 -5.29
N VAL A 836 -9.63 -22.10 -4.57
CA VAL A 836 -10.48 -23.27 -4.84
C VAL A 836 -11.19 -23.76 -3.57
N ASP A 837 -12.32 -24.42 -3.76
CA ASP A 837 -13.02 -25.08 -2.66
C ASP A 837 -12.17 -26.22 -2.08
N ASP A 838 -12.31 -26.48 -0.78
CA ASP A 838 -11.56 -27.49 -0.01
C ASP A 838 -11.98 -28.93 -0.35
N THR A 839 -11.92 -29.29 -1.63
CA THR A 839 -12.38 -30.55 -2.18
C THR A 839 -11.32 -31.13 -3.11
N ILE A 840 -11.35 -32.46 -3.27
CA ILE A 840 -10.45 -33.18 -4.17
C ILE A 840 -10.58 -32.65 -5.61
N ASP A 841 -11.82 -32.39 -6.05
CA ASP A 841 -12.10 -31.85 -7.39
C ASP A 841 -11.62 -30.41 -7.56
N GLY A 842 -11.76 -29.57 -6.52
CA GLY A 842 -11.30 -28.19 -6.54
C GLY A 842 -9.78 -28.08 -6.73
N PHE A 843 -9.02 -28.75 -5.87
CA PHE A 843 -7.56 -28.78 -5.95
C PHE A 843 -7.08 -29.54 -7.19
N GLY A 844 -7.66 -30.72 -7.47
CA GLY A 844 -7.34 -31.54 -8.62
C GLY A 844 -7.55 -30.80 -9.95
N GLY A 845 -8.68 -30.11 -10.09
CA GLY A 845 -9.02 -29.32 -11.27
C GLY A 845 -8.08 -28.13 -11.49
N ALA A 846 -7.70 -27.41 -10.42
CA ALA A 846 -6.73 -26.31 -10.54
C ALA A 846 -5.32 -26.80 -10.92
N MET A 847 -4.88 -27.93 -10.36
CA MET A 847 -3.61 -28.54 -10.74
C MET A 847 -3.62 -28.98 -12.21
N LEU A 848 -4.71 -29.56 -12.72
CA LEU A 848 -4.86 -29.89 -14.14
C LEU A 848 -4.82 -28.64 -15.03
N LYS A 849 -5.45 -27.53 -14.62
CA LYS A 849 -5.35 -26.25 -15.34
C LYS A 849 -3.91 -25.76 -15.42
N VAL A 850 -3.15 -25.86 -14.33
CA VAL A 850 -1.73 -25.49 -14.31
C VAL A 850 -0.90 -26.37 -15.26
N LEU A 851 -1.21 -27.67 -15.33
CA LEU A 851 -0.50 -28.61 -16.23
C LEU A 851 -0.86 -28.42 -17.70
N ASN A 852 -2.16 -28.31 -18.03
CA ASN A 852 -2.70 -28.49 -19.38
C ASN A 852 -3.14 -27.18 -20.05
N ASP A 853 -3.82 -26.31 -19.31
CA ASP A 853 -4.54 -25.18 -19.90
C ASP A 853 -3.70 -23.90 -19.95
N LEU A 854 -2.68 -23.81 -19.10
CA LEU A 854 -1.76 -22.69 -19.08
C LEU A 854 -0.56 -22.94 -20.00
N ARG A 855 -0.54 -22.23 -21.14
CA ARG A 855 0.70 -22.05 -21.93
C ARG A 855 1.83 -21.59 -21.01
N GLU A 856 3.06 -22.00 -21.29
CA GLU A 856 4.23 -21.67 -20.47
C GLU A 856 4.35 -20.17 -20.17
N GLU A 857 4.05 -19.33 -21.16
CA GLU A 857 3.99 -17.87 -21.04
C GLU A 857 2.97 -17.42 -19.97
N LYS A 858 1.75 -17.95 -19.99
CA LYS A 858 0.70 -17.59 -19.02
C LYS A 858 1.04 -18.04 -17.60
N ARG A 859 1.77 -19.16 -17.44
CA ARG A 859 2.31 -19.58 -16.13
C ARG A 859 3.37 -18.60 -15.62
N LYS A 860 4.30 -18.19 -16.49
CA LYS A 860 5.33 -17.20 -16.17
C LYS A 860 4.70 -15.85 -15.80
N ASP A 861 3.68 -15.42 -16.53
CA ASP A 861 2.93 -14.20 -16.22
C ASP A 861 2.22 -14.27 -14.87
N MET A 862 1.52 -15.35 -14.56
CA MET A 862 0.88 -15.53 -13.26
C MET A 862 1.90 -15.50 -12.11
N GLY A 863 3.04 -16.18 -12.28
CA GLY A 863 4.15 -16.14 -11.31
C GLY A 863 4.80 -14.75 -11.20
N ARG A 864 4.91 -14.00 -12.29
CA ARG A 864 5.41 -12.62 -12.30
C ARG A 864 4.46 -11.68 -11.57
N LEU A 865 3.16 -11.73 -11.88
CA LEU A 865 2.12 -10.93 -11.22
C LEU A 865 2.02 -11.27 -9.72
N GLY A 866 2.20 -12.54 -9.36
CA GLY A 866 2.32 -12.96 -7.96
C GLY A 866 3.50 -12.28 -7.26
N ARG A 867 4.69 -12.31 -7.88
CA ARG A 867 5.89 -11.65 -7.34
C ARG A 867 5.69 -10.14 -7.19
N GLU A 868 5.21 -9.46 -8.23
CA GLU A 868 4.93 -8.02 -8.22
C GLU A 868 3.97 -7.64 -7.09
N ARG A 869 2.90 -8.43 -6.88
CA ARG A 869 1.95 -8.24 -5.77
C ARG A 869 2.63 -8.32 -4.40
N VAL A 870 3.56 -9.25 -4.20
CA VAL A 870 4.29 -9.34 -2.91
C VAL A 870 5.15 -8.10 -2.70
N HIS A 871 5.85 -7.63 -3.73
CA HIS A 871 6.64 -6.39 -3.64
C HIS A 871 5.77 -5.17 -3.30
N GLU A 872 4.64 -5.05 -3.99
CA GLU A 872 3.77 -3.88 -3.90
C GLU A 872 3.04 -3.80 -2.56
N PHE A 873 2.54 -4.93 -2.04
CA PHE A 873 1.61 -4.94 -0.91
C PHE A 873 2.09 -5.67 0.35
N PHE A 874 3.01 -6.63 0.21
CA PHE A 874 3.35 -7.57 1.29
C PHE A 874 4.85 -7.66 1.59
N SER A 875 5.61 -6.60 1.29
CA SER A 875 7.01 -6.50 1.67
C SER A 875 7.17 -6.05 3.13
N LEU A 876 8.30 -6.40 3.75
CA LEU A 876 8.64 -5.92 5.09
C LEU A 876 8.67 -4.38 5.17
N ASP A 877 9.12 -3.72 4.11
CA ASP A 877 9.11 -2.25 4.01
C ASP A 877 7.69 -1.68 4.01
N ARG A 878 6.77 -2.32 3.28
CA ARG A 878 5.34 -1.93 3.26
C ARG A 878 4.69 -2.13 4.63
N PHE A 879 4.91 -3.28 5.25
CA PHE A 879 4.43 -3.53 6.61
C PHE A 879 4.96 -2.48 7.60
N THR A 880 6.26 -2.17 7.54
CA THR A 880 6.89 -1.17 8.40
C THR A 880 6.30 0.23 8.17
N MET A 881 6.08 0.62 6.92
CA MET A 881 5.44 1.89 6.57
C MET A 881 4.01 1.98 7.11
N GLN A 882 3.21 0.91 6.99
CA GLN A 882 1.85 0.88 7.53
C GLN A 882 1.85 0.96 9.06
N LEU A 883 2.78 0.24 9.71
CA LEU A 883 2.94 0.28 11.17
C LEU A 883 3.32 1.70 11.64
N GLU A 884 4.23 2.39 10.94
CA GLU A 884 4.57 3.79 11.22
C GLU A 884 3.36 4.72 11.15
N ILE A 885 2.51 4.56 10.13
CA ILE A 885 1.28 5.36 9.99
C ILE A 885 0.34 5.14 11.19
N VAL A 886 0.19 3.89 11.62
CA VAL A 886 -0.61 3.54 12.81
C VAL A 886 -0.02 4.20 14.05
N ILE A 887 1.30 4.08 14.26
CA ILE A 887 2.01 4.69 15.39
C ILE A 887 1.82 6.21 15.39
N GLN A 888 2.03 6.87 14.26
CA GLN A 888 1.85 8.30 14.13
C GLN A 888 0.41 8.74 14.47
N SER A 889 -0.59 8.02 13.96
CA SER A 889 -2.01 8.28 14.28
C SER A 889 -2.30 8.21 15.78
N ILE A 890 -1.70 7.24 16.47
CA ILE A 890 -1.84 7.06 17.92
C ILE A 890 -1.18 8.23 18.68
N MET A 891 0.01 8.63 18.25
CA MET A 891 0.78 9.71 18.90
C MET A 891 0.12 11.09 18.73
N GLU A 892 -0.42 11.36 17.55
CA GLU A 892 -1.16 12.60 17.25
C GLU A 892 -2.54 12.67 17.93
N GLY A 893 -2.96 11.60 18.62
CA GLY A 893 -4.23 11.56 19.34
C GLY A 893 -5.47 11.54 18.45
N LYS A 894 -5.33 11.14 17.18
CA LYS A 894 -6.41 11.05 16.20
C LYS A 894 -7.34 9.84 16.40
N CYS A 895 -6.97 8.92 17.30
CA CYS A 895 -7.76 7.73 17.61
C CYS A 895 -8.77 8.00 18.75
N GLU A 896 -10.03 7.57 18.55
CA GLU A 896 -11.08 7.63 19.56
C GLU A 896 -10.72 6.80 20.80
N ARG A 897 -10.82 7.41 21.99
CA ARG A 897 -10.46 6.77 23.27
C ARG A 897 -11.65 6.09 23.93
N GLU A 898 -12.15 4.97 23.39
CA GLU A 898 -13.21 4.18 24.04
C GLU A 898 -12.77 3.59 25.42
N GLY A 899 -11.47 3.39 25.63
CA GLY A 899 -10.92 2.73 26.82
C GLY A 899 -10.78 3.63 28.07
N VAL A 900 -10.85 4.96 27.95
CA VAL A 900 -10.53 5.88 29.06
C VAL A 900 -11.57 5.82 30.18
N GLU A 901 -12.86 5.68 29.85
CA GLU A 901 -13.91 5.59 30.87
C GLU A 901 -13.87 4.23 31.59
N THR A 902 -13.65 3.15 30.84
CA THR A 902 -13.44 1.79 31.37
C THR A 902 -12.25 1.75 32.32
N PHE A 903 -11.12 2.37 31.93
CA PHE A 903 -9.94 2.48 32.78
C PHE A 903 -10.16 3.40 33.99
N ARG A 904 -10.91 4.51 33.87
CA ARG A 904 -11.25 5.36 35.03
C ARG A 904 -11.99 4.57 36.10
N ARG A 905 -13.00 3.76 35.73
CA ARG A 905 -13.72 2.87 36.65
C ARG A 905 -12.79 1.83 37.27
N PHE A 906 -11.92 1.23 36.46
CA PHE A 906 -10.89 0.29 36.92
C PHE A 906 -9.92 0.94 37.92
N ARG A 907 -9.44 2.16 37.65
CA ARG A 907 -8.51 2.91 38.51
C ARG A 907 -9.12 3.18 39.88
N TYR A 908 -10.40 3.55 39.97
CA TYR A 908 -11.07 3.74 41.26
C TYR A 908 -11.07 2.47 42.11
N VAL A 909 -11.36 1.31 41.50
CA VAL A 909 -11.36 0.03 42.21
C VAL A 909 -9.94 -0.40 42.59
N LEU A 910 -8.98 -0.26 41.68
CA LEU A 910 -7.57 -0.57 41.96
C LEU A 910 -7.02 0.32 43.08
N SER A 911 -7.37 1.61 43.09
CA SER A 911 -7.01 2.55 44.17
C SER A 911 -7.60 2.13 45.51
N SER A 912 -8.86 1.68 45.51
CA SER A 912 -9.56 1.21 46.72
C SER A 912 -8.92 -0.07 47.28
N ILE A 913 -8.52 -0.99 46.40
CA ILE A 913 -7.83 -2.24 46.75
C ILE A 913 -6.40 -1.96 47.21
N LEU A 914 -5.66 -1.06 46.55
CA LEU A 914 -4.30 -0.67 46.97
C LEU A 914 -4.31 0.06 48.31
N VAL A 915 -5.30 0.92 48.59
CA VAL A 915 -5.45 1.57 49.91
C VAL A 915 -5.78 0.54 50.98
N GLY A 916 -6.60 -0.48 50.68
CA GLY A 916 -6.85 -1.62 51.56
C GLY A 916 -5.61 -2.50 51.81
N LEU A 917 -4.81 -2.76 50.77
CA LEU A 917 -3.57 -3.55 50.85
C LEU A 917 -2.42 -2.78 51.49
N LEU A 918 -2.34 -1.45 51.34
CA LEU A 918 -1.40 -0.58 52.06
C LEU A 918 -1.78 -0.45 53.54
N GLY A 919 -3.08 -0.44 53.86
CA GLY A 919 -3.58 -0.55 55.23
C GLY A 919 -3.24 -1.90 55.87
N ALA A 920 -3.30 -2.99 55.11
CA ALA A 920 -2.85 -4.32 55.55
C ALA A 920 -1.31 -4.44 55.59
N GLY A 921 -0.60 -3.76 54.68
CA GLY A 921 0.87 -3.74 54.58
C GLY A 921 1.54 -2.97 55.71
N TYR A 922 0.88 -1.96 56.29
CA TYR A 922 1.36 -1.28 57.50
C TYR A 922 1.41 -2.21 58.72
N VAL A 923 0.59 -3.27 58.74
CA VAL A 923 0.63 -4.34 59.75
C VAL A 923 1.76 -5.34 59.48
N VAL A 924 2.26 -5.43 58.25
CA VAL A 924 3.26 -6.43 57.80
C VAL A 924 4.69 -5.89 57.81
N MET A 925 4.92 -4.57 57.89
CA MET A 925 6.27 -3.99 58.05
C MET A 925 7.05 -4.47 59.29
N ILE A 926 6.42 -5.27 60.17
CA ILE A 926 7.06 -5.88 61.34
C ILE A 926 7.74 -7.23 60.99
N HIS A 927 7.41 -7.93 59.90
CA HIS A 927 7.97 -9.27 59.62
C HIS A 927 8.29 -9.47 58.12
N GLY A 928 9.58 -9.37 57.76
CA GLY A 928 10.08 -9.45 56.39
C GLY A 928 10.08 -10.86 55.77
N GLY A 929 9.93 -10.93 54.44
CA GLY A 929 10.14 -12.15 53.66
C GLY A 929 9.65 -12.06 52.21
N ALA A 930 10.42 -12.63 51.27
CA ALA A 930 10.19 -12.64 49.81
C ALA A 930 8.89 -13.33 49.34
N THR A 931 8.11 -13.92 50.25
CA THR A 931 6.80 -14.56 49.98
C THR A 931 5.68 -13.55 49.67
N VAL A 932 5.88 -12.26 50.00
CA VAL A 932 4.86 -11.20 49.88
C VAL A 932 4.60 -10.75 48.43
N MET A 933 5.59 -10.85 47.51
CA MET A 933 5.36 -10.49 46.10
C MET A 933 4.45 -11.48 45.37
N LEU A 934 4.51 -12.77 45.71
CA LEU A 934 3.62 -13.80 45.14
C LEU A 934 2.17 -13.58 45.60
N MET A 935 1.98 -13.20 46.87
CA MET A 935 0.68 -12.80 47.42
C MET A 935 0.17 -11.47 46.85
N GLY A 936 1.05 -10.52 46.52
CA GLY A 936 0.69 -9.28 45.84
C GLY A 936 0.18 -9.51 44.41
N ALA A 937 0.84 -10.38 43.64
CA ALA A 937 0.38 -10.77 42.31
C ALA A 937 -0.93 -11.57 42.36
N LEU A 938 -1.08 -12.50 43.33
CA LEU A 938 -2.36 -13.17 43.59
C LEU A 938 -3.45 -12.19 44.03
N GLY A 939 -3.12 -11.21 44.87
CA GLY A 939 -4.05 -10.19 45.37
C GLY A 939 -4.54 -9.24 44.28
N CYS A 940 -3.68 -8.85 43.34
CA CYS A 940 -4.08 -8.09 42.16
C CYS A 940 -5.00 -8.92 41.24
N ILE A 941 -4.75 -10.22 41.07
CA ILE A 941 -5.60 -11.11 40.26
C ILE A 941 -6.94 -11.40 40.96
N VAL A 942 -6.94 -11.64 42.27
CA VAL A 942 -8.17 -11.80 43.08
C VAL A 942 -8.97 -10.50 43.10
N GLY A 943 -8.31 -9.35 43.21
CA GLY A 943 -8.93 -8.03 43.07
C GLY A 943 -9.52 -7.78 41.68
N LEU A 944 -8.81 -8.19 40.62
CA LEU A 944 -9.30 -8.16 39.23
C LEU A 944 -10.54 -9.05 39.08
N LEU A 945 -10.50 -10.27 39.60
CA LEU A 945 -11.59 -11.25 39.54
C LEU A 945 -12.79 -10.85 40.41
N MET A 946 -12.58 -10.25 41.59
CA MET A 946 -13.63 -9.73 42.46
C MET A 946 -14.32 -8.49 41.89
N TRP A 947 -13.58 -7.63 41.18
CA TRP A 947 -14.15 -6.51 40.44
C TRP A 947 -14.97 -6.99 39.23
N ILE A 948 -14.43 -7.96 38.48
CA ILE A 948 -15.12 -8.62 37.36
C ILE A 948 -16.49 -9.21 37.77
N ASN A 949 -16.63 -9.65 39.02
CA ASN A 949 -17.90 -10.18 39.55
C ASN A 949 -18.89 -9.09 40.02
N ASN A 950 -18.45 -7.83 40.19
CA ASN A 950 -19.25 -6.72 40.70
C ASN A 950 -19.66 -5.70 39.61
N VAL A 951 -19.23 -5.89 38.35
CA VAL A 951 -19.55 -5.08 37.17
C VAL A 951 -20.19 -5.95 36.10
#